data_AF-A0A8T5FDY3-F1
#
_entry.id   AF-A0A8T5FDY3-F1
#
_cell.length_a   1.000
_cell.length_b   1.000
_cell.length_c   1.000
_cell.angle_alpha   90.00
_cell.angle_beta   90.00
_cell.angle_gamma   90.00
#
_symmetry.space_group_name_H-M   'P 1'
#
loop_
_entity.id
_entity.type
_entity.pdbx_description
1 polymer ?
#
loop_
_entity_poly.entity_id
_entity_poly.type
_entity_poly.pdbx_seq_one_letter_code
_entity_poly.pdbx_strand_id
1 'polypeptide(L)'
;MGKQDADFEEELEIDADVDVDVDDNDLDLELGDDTQGDGRLQSTSKRVRMIFSVMASPNRIDILRILNSKGPLTYSELKSLAGFKSKKESGKFAYHLRKLLRQSLVALNKSERRYTITNLGKLVLSLARQIEERSIIESGKMYVRTSHDSIEEFNSDKIIQSLVREGSLPLELSQKITEEVENRIYKFQTTYLTGSLIREMVNNVLLEHGHEEYRNKLARLGMPVFDIQEMFTNVENIRNGVEDILFNSGKNTLAEYLLTNTLPKDIADSHLSGELHISNLGLWSLIPDTIFLNLKELIDDGIDLKGKCPGVTRIPAPKTLHDLGKLLPMIFNLLSKESSQEIVIDDLAVVVGKFSKTYPDIEKTLVDIFTMSSTSTSLDKSPTILSFRVPLSGDKKLINTIFSAYNTFVKVTPAPKIGLVVDYEKGKVSDHSEILAQTVSHGGNVTFSKGMSSTNAIRHSSKTSEPSIKLGSLSINLPRLALESSKDETYFRARLVLLMKPAIAAMATRNKDVSDLIRRGVNPILAEKTQFMQKNNSSLILNLIGLKEAVYKILGHKDDKEGKEILNKVLETAVDIAHKKGQEMGIDVSIAMVDSDELTRFVILDSEKYGKNSIMDVLEGDLYSQGLELNYVELGKLTAKSDIISEYNKISKTLDGGLLVKLPFDPKAKEDDIKKAIEKASSLISSFKPIKHTK
;
A
#
# COMPACT_ATOMS: atom_id res chain seq x y z
N MET A 1 2.75 -53.64 26.21
CA MET A 1 3.74 -52.66 26.71
C MET A 1 3.30 -51.29 26.23
N GLY A 2 2.96 -50.30 27.02
CA GLY A 2 2.85 -50.09 28.46
C GLY A 2 2.26 -48.67 28.60
N LYS A 3 1.34 -48.50 29.54
CA LYS A 3 0.62 -47.25 29.86
C LYS A 3 1.56 -46.10 30.21
N GLN A 4 1.16 -44.86 29.88
CA GLN A 4 1.38 -43.67 30.71
C GLN A 4 0.42 -42.55 30.27
N ASP A 5 -0.80 -42.62 30.81
CA ASP A 5 -1.66 -41.48 31.12
C ASP A 5 -1.75 -41.43 32.66
N ALA A 6 -1.87 -40.22 33.21
CA ALA A 6 -1.88 -39.82 34.63
C ALA A 6 -0.51 -39.42 35.21
N ASP A 7 -0.33 -38.11 35.39
CA ASP A 7 0.20 -37.48 36.62
C ASP A 7 0.34 -35.96 36.40
N PHE A 8 -0.74 -35.22 36.62
CA PHE A 8 -0.73 -33.79 36.94
C PHE A 8 -2.00 -33.45 37.74
N GLU A 9 -2.14 -34.10 38.90
CA GLU A 9 -3.00 -33.63 39.99
C GLU A 9 -2.09 -33.27 41.18
N GLU A 10 -2.00 -31.96 41.47
CA GLU A 10 -1.90 -31.36 42.81
C GLU A 10 -1.75 -29.83 42.61
N GLU A 11 -2.83 -29.18 42.16
CA GLU A 11 -3.01 -27.75 42.43
C GLU A 11 -3.41 -27.63 43.91
N LEU A 12 -2.52 -27.05 44.72
CA LEU A 12 -2.83 -26.63 46.09
C LEU A 12 -4.07 -25.70 46.08
N GLU A 13 -5.22 -26.26 46.44
CA GLU A 13 -6.39 -25.53 46.90
C GLU A 13 -5.97 -24.72 48.14
N ILE A 14 -5.93 -23.40 47.99
CA ILE A 14 -5.95 -22.51 49.15
C ILE A 14 -7.43 -22.34 49.48
N ASP A 15 -7.90 -23.18 50.38
CA ASP A 15 -9.20 -23.06 51.03
C ASP A 15 -9.33 -21.65 51.62
N ALA A 16 -10.31 -20.92 51.09
CA ALA A 16 -10.76 -19.67 51.64
C ALA A 16 -11.93 -19.97 52.57
N ASP A 17 -11.64 -20.59 53.72
CA ASP A 17 -12.46 -20.58 54.93
C ASP A 17 -11.72 -21.34 56.04
N VAL A 18 -10.82 -20.66 56.76
CA VAL A 18 -10.39 -21.07 58.11
C VAL A 18 -10.34 -19.82 58.98
N ASP A 19 -11.22 -19.80 59.97
CA ASP A 19 -11.26 -18.82 61.05
C ASP A 19 -10.39 -19.31 62.24
N VAL A 20 -9.81 -18.33 62.95
CA VAL A 20 -9.19 -18.36 64.30
C VAL A 20 -7.70 -18.74 64.46
N ASP A 21 -6.93 -17.72 64.86
CA ASP A 21 -5.73 -17.62 65.73
C ASP A 21 -4.62 -18.69 65.68
N VAL A 22 -3.42 -18.27 65.23
CA VAL A 22 -2.15 -18.41 65.98
C VAL A 22 -1.24 -17.22 65.63
N ASP A 23 -0.74 -16.61 66.70
CA ASP A 23 0.17 -15.47 66.82
C ASP A 23 1.60 -15.82 66.33
N ASP A 24 2.23 -14.91 65.57
CA ASP A 24 3.66 -14.63 65.73
C ASP A 24 4.04 -13.36 64.95
N ASN A 25 4.34 -12.36 65.77
CA ASN A 25 4.94 -11.07 65.50
C ASN A 25 6.04 -11.08 64.43
N ASP A 26 5.97 -10.11 63.50
CA ASP A 26 7.09 -9.19 63.36
C ASP A 26 6.68 -7.89 62.65
N LEU A 27 6.80 -6.82 63.43
CA LEU A 27 7.03 -5.42 63.06
C LEU A 27 5.87 -4.69 62.36
N ASP A 28 4.74 -4.62 63.05
CA ASP A 28 4.02 -3.35 63.09
C ASP A 28 4.91 -2.34 63.81
N LEU A 29 5.50 -1.40 63.06
CA LEU A 29 6.04 -0.18 63.62
C LEU A 29 4.87 0.57 64.26
N GLU A 30 4.63 0.29 65.53
CA GLU A 30 3.91 1.18 66.43
C GLU A 30 4.63 2.52 66.40
N LEU A 31 4.05 3.47 65.65
CA LEU A 31 4.35 4.87 65.83
C LEU A 31 3.82 5.22 67.22
N GLY A 32 4.72 5.20 68.20
CA GLY A 32 4.44 5.49 69.60
C GLY A 32 3.63 6.77 69.75
N ASP A 33 2.52 6.65 70.46
CA ASP A 33 1.71 7.78 70.91
C ASP A 33 2.31 8.29 72.22
N ASP A 34 3.42 9.00 72.11
CA ASP A 34 3.99 9.78 73.21
C ASP A 34 4.35 11.17 72.68
N THR A 35 3.40 12.09 72.78
CA THR A 35 3.64 13.45 73.30
C THR A 35 2.31 14.20 73.42
N GLN A 36 1.95 14.56 74.65
CA GLN A 36 1.06 15.69 74.90
C GLN A 36 1.66 16.93 74.24
N GLY A 37 1.03 17.45 73.18
CA GLY A 37 1.51 18.68 72.55
C GLY A 37 0.87 18.99 71.19
N ASP A 38 -0.11 19.90 71.24
CA ASP A 38 -0.65 20.72 70.15
C ASP A 38 -1.59 20.07 69.10
N GLY A 39 -2.81 20.60 69.06
CA GLY A 39 -3.94 20.09 68.30
C GLY A 39 -3.90 20.45 66.82
N ARG A 40 -2.98 19.86 66.04
CA ARG A 40 -2.98 19.99 64.58
C ARG A 40 -2.66 18.67 63.86
N LEU A 41 -3.60 18.26 62.99
CA LEU A 41 -3.49 17.24 61.92
C LEU A 41 -3.47 15.74 62.32
N GLN A 42 -4.57 15.23 62.87
CA GLN A 42 -4.95 13.82 62.69
C GLN A 42 -6.24 13.72 61.87
N SER A 43 -6.15 13.58 60.54
CA SER A 43 -7.35 13.39 59.70
C SER A 43 -7.25 12.32 58.61
N THR A 44 -6.14 11.58 58.49
CA THR A 44 -6.03 10.49 57.50
C THR A 44 -6.57 9.18 58.08
N SER A 45 -7.63 8.64 57.46
CA SER A 45 -8.24 7.36 57.87
C SER A 45 -7.21 6.22 57.87
N LYS A 46 -7.37 5.26 58.79
CA LYS A 46 -6.50 4.06 58.90
C LYS A 46 -6.38 3.32 57.56
N ARG A 47 -7.47 3.28 56.78
CA ARG A 47 -7.53 2.68 55.44
C ARG A 47 -6.64 3.40 54.42
N VAL A 48 -6.61 4.73 54.42
CA VAL A 48 -5.78 5.52 53.50
C VAL A 48 -4.29 5.33 53.80
N ARG A 49 -3.91 5.28 55.09
CA ARG A 49 -2.52 4.97 55.50
C ARG A 49 -2.07 3.59 55.02
N MET A 50 -2.95 2.59 55.09
CA MET A 50 -2.67 1.24 54.58
C MET A 50 -2.49 1.21 53.05
N ILE A 51 -3.30 1.96 52.30
CA ILE A 51 -3.15 2.08 50.84
C ILE A 51 -1.79 2.69 50.49
N PHE A 52 -1.37 3.77 51.16
CA PHE A 52 -0.06 4.38 50.94
C PHE A 52 1.11 3.44 51.28
N SER A 53 1.01 2.68 52.37
CA SER A 53 2.00 1.65 52.73
C SER A 53 2.10 0.53 51.68
N VAL A 54 0.97 0.13 51.08
CA VAL A 54 0.99 -0.83 49.98
C VAL A 54 1.67 -0.23 48.73
N MET A 55 1.49 1.05 48.44
CA MET A 55 2.14 1.72 47.29
C MET A 55 3.63 1.96 47.45
N ALA A 56 4.17 1.96 48.66
CA ALA A 56 5.61 2.16 48.90
C ALA A 56 6.52 1.05 48.31
N SER A 57 5.96 -0.06 47.81
CA SER A 57 6.74 -1.15 47.19
C SER A 57 6.72 -1.05 45.66
N PRO A 58 7.89 -0.94 45.01
CA PRO A 58 8.00 -0.91 43.54
C PRO A 58 7.33 -2.10 42.86
N ASN A 59 7.54 -3.32 43.37
CA ASN A 59 6.93 -4.54 42.85
C ASN A 59 5.39 -4.48 42.82
N ARG A 60 4.74 -3.81 43.79
CA ARG A 60 3.28 -3.71 43.84
C ARG A 60 2.75 -2.66 42.86
N ILE A 61 3.50 -1.59 42.66
CA ILE A 61 3.22 -0.59 41.61
C ILE A 61 3.36 -1.23 40.22
N ASP A 62 4.40 -2.03 40.00
CA ASP A 62 4.60 -2.72 38.72
C ASP A 62 3.49 -3.72 38.41
N ILE A 63 3.02 -4.49 39.40
CA ILE A 63 1.86 -5.37 39.24
C ILE A 63 0.61 -4.58 38.81
N LEU A 64 0.34 -3.43 39.43
CA LEU A 64 -0.77 -2.56 39.03
C LEU A 64 -0.59 -2.00 37.62
N ARG A 65 0.63 -1.57 37.25
CA ARG A 65 0.97 -1.06 35.92
C ARG A 65 0.78 -2.12 34.83
N ILE A 66 1.18 -3.35 35.10
CA ILE A 66 1.01 -4.49 34.18
C ILE A 66 -0.48 -4.78 33.98
N LEU A 67 -1.27 -4.88 35.06
CA LEU A 67 -2.72 -5.12 34.95
C LEU A 67 -3.46 -3.96 34.25
N ASN A 68 -3.01 -2.72 34.42
CA ASN A 68 -3.60 -1.57 33.76
C ASN A 68 -3.29 -1.52 32.25
N SER A 69 -2.11 -1.98 31.85
CA SER A 69 -1.66 -1.97 30.44
C SER A 69 -2.06 -3.22 29.65
N LYS A 70 -2.01 -4.40 30.27
CA LYS A 70 -2.25 -5.70 29.63
C LYS A 70 -3.67 -6.24 29.86
N GLY A 71 -4.43 -5.64 30.76
CA GLY A 71 -5.77 -6.10 31.12
C GLY A 71 -5.76 -7.32 32.06
N PRO A 72 -6.85 -8.11 32.09
CA PRO A 72 -7.00 -9.25 33.01
C PRO A 72 -5.98 -10.37 32.78
N LEU A 73 -5.22 -10.76 33.81
CA LEU A 73 -4.14 -11.76 33.69
C LEU A 73 -4.29 -12.90 34.70
N THR A 74 -3.89 -14.11 34.31
CA THR A 74 -3.77 -15.25 35.23
C THR A 74 -2.59 -15.08 36.19
N TYR A 75 -2.55 -15.85 37.27
CA TYR A 75 -1.46 -15.81 38.25
C TYR A 75 -0.08 -16.00 37.59
N SER A 76 0.06 -17.00 36.73
CA SER A 76 1.33 -17.35 36.07
C SER A 76 1.78 -16.29 35.07
N GLU A 77 0.86 -15.73 34.28
CA GLU A 77 1.14 -14.63 33.35
C GLU A 77 1.62 -13.38 34.09
N LEU A 78 0.89 -12.99 35.14
CA LEU A 78 1.19 -11.80 35.92
C LEU A 78 2.52 -11.95 36.68
N LYS A 79 2.79 -13.13 37.23
CA LYS A 79 4.06 -13.45 37.91
C LYS A 79 5.25 -13.30 36.95
N SER A 80 5.14 -13.87 35.76
CA SER A 80 6.19 -13.84 34.74
C SER A 80 6.47 -12.41 34.26
N LEU A 81 5.41 -11.66 33.96
CA LEU A 81 5.51 -10.27 33.50
C LEU A 81 6.04 -9.33 34.59
N ALA A 82 5.74 -9.58 35.86
CA ALA A 82 6.26 -8.82 37.00
C ALA A 82 7.72 -9.18 37.36
N GLY A 83 8.39 -10.03 36.57
CA GLY A 83 9.82 -10.33 36.71
C GLY A 83 10.17 -11.45 37.69
N PHE A 84 9.18 -12.12 38.30
CA PHE A 84 9.42 -13.22 39.24
C PHE A 84 9.53 -14.55 38.48
N LYS A 85 10.73 -14.89 37.98
CA LYS A 85 10.93 -16.02 37.05
C LYS A 85 11.16 -17.37 37.75
N SER A 86 11.67 -17.39 38.98
CA SER A 86 12.01 -18.65 39.65
C SER A 86 10.84 -19.28 40.43
N LYS A 87 10.90 -20.60 40.68
CA LYS A 87 9.95 -21.29 41.58
C LYS A 87 10.06 -20.80 43.03
N LYS A 88 11.26 -20.46 43.49
CA LYS A 88 11.54 -19.96 44.86
C LYS A 88 10.92 -18.57 45.12
N GLU A 89 10.72 -17.78 44.07
CA GLU A 89 10.13 -16.43 44.15
C GLU A 89 8.60 -16.42 44.10
N SER A 90 7.95 -17.57 43.93
CA SER A 90 6.49 -17.68 43.88
C SER A 90 5.82 -17.18 45.16
N GLY A 91 6.40 -17.49 46.33
CA GLY A 91 5.88 -17.03 47.63
C GLY A 91 5.99 -15.51 47.80
N LYS A 92 7.08 -14.92 47.30
CA LYS A 92 7.29 -13.46 47.32
C LYS A 92 6.28 -12.73 46.43
N PHE A 93 6.01 -13.25 45.24
CA PHE A 93 4.97 -12.70 44.36
C PHE A 93 3.57 -12.84 44.97
N ALA A 94 3.22 -14.02 45.52
CA ALA A 94 1.96 -14.25 46.21
C ALA A 94 1.74 -13.24 47.36
N TYR A 95 2.79 -12.94 48.11
CA TYR A 95 2.75 -11.94 49.18
C TYR A 95 2.39 -10.54 48.66
N HIS A 96 3.04 -10.08 47.58
CA HIS A 96 2.76 -8.78 46.98
C HIS A 96 1.32 -8.71 46.43
N LEU A 97 0.86 -9.75 45.74
CA LEU A 97 -0.48 -9.84 45.18
C LEU A 97 -1.56 -9.89 46.28
N ARG A 98 -1.32 -10.64 47.36
CA ARG A 98 -2.23 -10.72 48.52
C ARG A 98 -2.40 -9.36 49.20
N LYS A 99 -1.32 -8.58 49.35
CA LYS A 99 -1.40 -7.21 49.91
C LYS A 99 -2.22 -6.27 49.02
N LEU A 100 -2.14 -6.41 47.69
CA LEU A 100 -2.94 -5.63 46.75
C LEU A 100 -4.43 -6.01 46.78
N LEU A 101 -4.74 -7.31 46.89
CA LEU A 101 -6.10 -7.84 47.04
C LEU A 101 -6.74 -7.37 48.36
N ARG A 102 -6.00 -7.45 49.48
CA ARG A 102 -6.49 -7.02 50.81
C ARG A 102 -6.91 -5.55 50.86
N GLN A 103 -6.25 -4.69 50.08
CA GLN A 103 -6.60 -3.26 50.00
C GLN A 103 -7.55 -2.95 48.82
N SER A 104 -8.10 -3.96 48.16
CA SER A 104 -9.02 -3.83 47.02
C SER A 104 -8.45 -3.02 45.85
N LEU A 105 -7.13 -3.01 45.65
CA LEU A 105 -6.47 -2.37 44.51
C LEU A 105 -6.44 -3.30 43.28
N VAL A 106 -6.48 -4.61 43.54
CA VAL A 106 -6.64 -5.67 42.55
C VAL A 106 -7.85 -6.51 42.97
N ALA A 107 -8.58 -7.05 42.00
CA ALA A 107 -9.65 -8.01 42.19
C ALA A 107 -9.34 -9.32 41.45
N LEU A 108 -9.86 -10.45 41.95
CA LEU A 108 -9.79 -11.75 41.27
C LEU A 108 -11.18 -12.09 40.74
N ASN A 109 -11.29 -12.30 39.43
CA ASN A 109 -12.47 -12.93 38.86
C ASN A 109 -12.38 -14.45 39.08
N LYS A 110 -13.23 -15.00 39.95
CA LYS A 110 -13.19 -16.42 40.32
C LYS A 110 -13.62 -17.34 39.16
N SER A 111 -14.49 -16.90 38.26
CA SER A 111 -14.92 -17.72 37.11
C SER A 111 -13.85 -17.86 36.04
N GLU A 112 -13.09 -16.79 35.81
CA GLU A 112 -12.06 -16.74 34.77
C GLU A 112 -10.64 -16.99 35.30
N ARG A 113 -10.47 -17.12 36.63
CA ARG A 113 -9.17 -17.21 37.32
C ARG A 113 -8.18 -16.10 36.90
N ARG A 114 -8.70 -14.89 36.60
CA ARG A 114 -7.92 -13.72 36.16
C ARG A 114 -7.99 -12.57 37.15
N TYR A 115 -6.84 -11.95 37.42
CA TYR A 115 -6.72 -10.75 38.22
C TYR A 115 -6.93 -9.50 37.37
N THR A 116 -7.64 -8.51 37.93
CA THR A 116 -7.92 -7.23 37.28
C THR A 116 -7.63 -6.07 38.22
N ILE A 117 -7.20 -4.94 37.66
CA ILE A 117 -7.03 -3.71 38.43
C ILE A 117 -8.41 -3.09 38.73
N THR A 118 -8.64 -2.65 39.97
CA THR A 118 -9.89 -1.99 40.35
C THR A 118 -9.87 -0.49 40.00
N ASN A 119 -11.03 0.19 40.04
CA ASN A 119 -11.08 1.65 39.87
C ASN A 119 -10.24 2.39 40.91
N LEU A 120 -10.19 1.88 42.14
CA LEU A 120 -9.33 2.41 43.20
C LEU A 120 -7.85 2.18 42.86
N GLY A 121 -7.48 1.00 42.38
CA GLY A 121 -6.13 0.72 41.87
C GLY A 121 -5.71 1.66 40.76
N LYS A 122 -6.60 1.95 39.80
CA LYS A 122 -6.37 2.92 38.71
C LYS A 122 -6.18 4.34 39.23
N LEU A 123 -7.01 4.78 40.18
CA LEU A 123 -6.89 6.10 40.81
C LEU A 123 -5.57 6.23 41.55
N VAL A 124 -5.19 5.23 42.34
CA VAL A 124 -3.94 5.24 43.10
C VAL A 124 -2.73 5.22 42.17
N LEU A 125 -2.76 4.44 41.09
CA LEU A 125 -1.71 4.44 40.07
C LEU A 125 -1.59 5.81 39.38
N SER A 126 -2.73 6.46 39.07
CA SER A 126 -2.76 7.81 38.49
C SER A 126 -2.21 8.86 39.46
N LEU A 127 -2.57 8.79 40.75
CA LEU A 127 -2.07 9.70 41.78
C LEU A 127 -0.58 9.48 42.07
N ALA A 128 -0.12 8.22 42.14
CA ALA A 128 1.30 7.91 42.27
C ALA A 128 2.09 8.51 41.10
N ARG A 129 1.56 8.37 39.87
CA ARG A 129 2.12 9.00 38.68
C ARG A 129 2.11 10.52 38.78
N GLN A 130 1.03 11.15 39.23
CA GLN A 130 0.98 12.62 39.39
C GLN A 130 1.92 13.13 40.48
N ILE A 131 2.10 12.38 41.57
CA ILE A 131 3.03 12.71 42.65
C ILE A 131 4.47 12.56 42.15
N GLU A 132 4.77 11.48 41.43
CA GLU A 132 6.05 11.27 40.74
C GLU A 132 6.31 12.40 39.73
N GLU A 133 5.33 12.71 38.87
CA GLU A 133 5.40 13.82 37.92
C GLU A 133 5.68 15.15 38.62
N ARG A 134 5.02 15.46 39.74
CA ARG A 134 5.18 16.71 40.51
C ARG A 134 6.49 16.77 41.30
N SER A 135 6.91 15.68 41.95
CA SER A 135 8.20 15.61 42.67
C SER A 135 9.38 15.73 41.70
N ILE A 136 9.20 15.27 40.47
CA ILE A 136 10.13 15.47 39.36
C ILE A 136 10.28 16.95 39.00
N ILE A 137 9.17 17.72 38.89
CA ILE A 137 9.20 19.17 38.61
C ILE A 137 10.02 19.92 39.66
N GLU A 138 9.87 19.54 40.93
CA GLU A 138 10.54 20.20 42.06
C GLU A 138 12.04 19.84 42.17
N SER A 139 12.49 18.77 41.50
CA SER A 139 13.89 18.31 41.56
C SER A 139 14.87 19.09 40.67
N GLY A 140 14.38 19.94 39.75
CA GLY A 140 15.20 20.74 38.83
C GLY A 140 15.91 19.96 37.72
N LYS A 141 15.71 18.65 37.64
CA LYS A 141 16.26 17.78 36.57
C LYS A 141 15.32 17.72 35.37
N MET A 142 15.89 17.58 34.17
CA MET A 142 15.12 17.49 32.94
C MET A 142 14.82 16.04 32.57
N TYR A 143 13.57 15.75 32.23
CA TYR A 143 13.11 14.41 31.89
C TYR A 143 12.52 14.34 30.48
N VAL A 144 12.67 13.17 29.87
CA VAL A 144 12.23 12.88 28.50
C VAL A 144 11.23 11.73 28.52
N ARG A 145 10.06 11.95 27.93
CA ARG A 145 9.13 10.87 27.58
C ARG A 145 9.65 10.16 26.34
N THR A 146 10.01 8.89 26.49
CA THR A 146 10.50 8.07 25.39
C THR A 146 9.36 7.58 24.51
N SER A 147 9.70 7.04 23.35
CA SER A 147 8.76 6.39 22.43
C SER A 147 8.14 5.10 23.00
N HIS A 148 8.61 4.60 24.15
CA HIS A 148 8.12 3.39 24.81
C HIS A 148 7.20 3.70 26.01
N ASP A 149 6.67 4.92 26.09
CA ASP A 149 5.85 5.40 27.21
C ASP A 149 6.55 5.34 28.59
N SER A 150 7.89 5.32 28.61
CA SER A 150 8.70 5.53 29.83
C SER A 150 9.08 7.01 29.98
N ILE A 151 9.29 7.45 31.23
CA ILE A 151 9.90 8.74 31.55
C ILE A 151 11.31 8.45 32.06
N GLU A 152 12.31 9.06 31.43
CA GLU A 152 13.72 8.87 31.75
C GLU A 152 14.41 10.22 31.95
N GLU A 153 15.49 10.25 32.75
CA GLU A 153 16.33 11.45 32.87
C GLU A 153 16.99 11.77 31.52
N PHE A 154 17.05 13.06 31.16
CA PHE A 154 17.68 13.51 29.94
C PHE A 154 19.16 13.09 29.91
N ASN A 155 19.57 12.48 28.81
CA ASN A 155 20.96 12.08 28.58
C ASN A 155 21.33 12.43 27.13
N SER A 156 22.28 13.35 26.96
CA SER A 156 22.75 13.83 25.66
C SER A 156 23.53 12.77 24.87
N ASP A 157 24.13 11.77 25.52
CA ASP A 157 24.81 10.64 24.84
C ASP A 157 23.85 9.86 23.94
N LYS A 158 22.55 9.79 24.29
CA LYS A 158 21.54 9.15 23.45
C LYS A 158 21.33 9.89 22.13
N ILE A 159 21.53 11.22 22.11
CA ILE A 159 21.48 12.03 20.89
C ILE A 159 22.69 11.69 20.01
N ILE A 160 23.89 11.65 20.59
CA ILE A 160 25.13 11.26 19.88
C ILE A 160 24.97 9.87 19.26
N GLN A 161 24.50 8.88 20.04
CA GLN A 161 24.26 7.52 19.57
C GLN A 161 23.26 7.48 18.41
N SER A 162 22.19 8.28 18.47
CA SER A 162 21.20 8.34 17.37
C SER A 162 21.79 8.99 16.11
N LEU A 163 22.55 10.08 16.24
CA LEU A 163 23.25 10.74 15.13
C LEU A 163 24.24 9.80 14.43
N VAL A 164 25.05 9.07 15.20
CA VAL A 164 26.03 8.12 14.65
C VAL A 164 25.33 6.90 14.04
N ARG A 165 24.39 6.27 14.75
CA ARG A 165 23.77 5.01 14.34
C ARG A 165 22.80 5.18 13.17
N GLU A 166 21.95 6.21 13.22
CA GLU A 166 20.85 6.38 12.27
C GLU A 166 21.22 7.40 11.18
N GLY A 167 21.84 8.52 11.56
CA GLY A 167 22.29 9.54 10.61
C GLY A 167 23.59 9.16 9.88
N SER A 168 24.38 8.23 10.43
CA SER A 168 25.73 7.92 9.96
C SER A 168 26.66 9.15 9.99
N LEU A 169 26.53 10.01 11.00
CA LEU A 169 27.41 11.18 11.17
C LEU A 169 28.75 10.77 11.80
N PRO A 170 29.85 11.46 11.43
CA PRO A 170 31.10 11.38 12.18
C PRO A 170 30.90 11.74 13.66
N LEU A 171 31.66 11.09 14.54
CA LEU A 171 31.52 11.26 15.98
C LEU A 171 31.76 12.72 16.42
N GLU A 172 32.79 13.37 15.87
CA GLU A 172 33.14 14.76 16.20
C GLU A 172 32.01 15.74 15.84
N LEU A 173 31.42 15.58 14.65
CA LEU A 173 30.28 16.40 14.22
C LEU A 173 29.05 16.11 15.09
N SER A 174 28.84 14.84 15.45
CA SER A 174 27.73 14.43 16.31
C SER A 174 27.82 15.08 17.69
N GLN A 175 29.01 15.13 18.28
CA GLN A 175 29.26 15.80 19.56
C GLN A 175 28.95 17.31 19.48
N LYS A 176 29.44 17.99 18.43
CA LYS A 176 29.18 19.42 18.22
C LYS A 176 27.69 19.73 18.11
N ILE A 177 26.96 18.96 17.29
CA ILE A 177 25.51 19.12 17.11
C ILE A 177 24.78 18.83 18.42
N THR A 178 25.17 17.77 19.14
CA THR A 178 24.57 17.43 20.44
C THR A 178 24.79 18.54 21.48
N GLU A 179 25.98 19.10 21.58
CA GLU A 179 26.28 20.18 22.54
C GLU A 179 25.38 21.40 22.29
N GLU A 180 25.17 21.77 21.03
CA GLU A 180 24.27 22.87 20.70
C GLU A 180 22.80 22.55 21.01
N VAL A 181 22.35 21.34 20.69
CA VAL A 181 20.99 20.89 21.01
C VAL A 181 20.77 20.87 22.52
N GLU A 182 21.74 20.38 23.29
CA GLU A 182 21.72 20.38 24.76
C GLU A 182 21.60 21.80 25.32
N ASN A 183 22.41 22.74 24.80
CA ASN A 183 22.34 24.15 25.17
C ASN A 183 20.97 24.79 24.86
N ARG A 184 20.30 24.38 23.77
CA ARG A 184 18.94 24.85 23.43
C ARG A 184 17.89 24.23 24.35
N ILE A 185 18.02 22.94 24.61
CA ILE A 185 17.13 22.17 25.49
C ILE A 185 17.07 22.80 26.88
N TYR A 186 18.20 23.14 27.48
CA TYR A 186 18.26 23.79 28.80
C TYR A 186 17.70 25.23 28.82
N LYS A 187 17.61 25.91 27.67
CA LYS A 187 16.97 27.24 27.56
C LYS A 187 15.44 27.16 27.54
N PHE A 188 14.88 26.05 27.08
CA PHE A 188 13.44 25.84 27.13
C PHE A 188 13.02 25.57 28.58
N GLN A 189 12.24 26.49 29.18
CA GLN A 189 11.66 26.35 30.52
C GLN A 189 10.52 25.30 30.57
N THR A 190 10.65 24.22 29.79
CA THR A 190 9.64 23.17 29.69
C THR A 190 9.95 22.07 30.69
N THR A 191 8.91 21.62 31.39
CA THR A 191 9.05 20.63 32.47
C THR A 191 9.29 19.21 31.96
N TYR A 192 8.99 18.92 30.69
CA TYR A 192 9.14 17.60 30.07
C TYR A 192 9.29 17.74 28.55
N LEU A 193 10.22 16.98 27.97
CA LEU A 193 10.38 16.87 26.53
C LEU A 193 9.94 15.48 26.06
N THR A 194 9.55 15.38 24.79
CA THR A 194 9.38 14.07 24.14
C THR A 194 10.61 13.77 23.30
N GLY A 195 10.94 12.49 23.13
CA GLY A 195 12.01 12.10 22.19
C GLY A 195 11.78 12.62 20.77
N SER A 196 10.51 12.78 20.37
CA SER A 196 10.13 13.40 19.09
C SER A 196 10.53 14.86 19.01
N LEU A 197 10.26 15.65 20.06
CA LEU A 197 10.61 17.07 20.10
C LEU A 197 12.14 17.28 20.12
N ILE A 198 12.87 16.43 20.84
CA ILE A 198 14.35 16.42 20.80
C ILE A 198 14.85 16.15 19.37
N ARG A 199 14.26 15.16 18.68
CA ARG A 199 14.61 14.86 17.29
C ARG A 199 14.35 16.03 16.34
N GLU A 200 13.24 16.74 16.51
CA GLU A 200 12.98 17.96 15.71
C GLU A 200 14.00 19.07 16.00
N MET A 201 14.42 19.25 17.26
CA MET A 201 15.50 20.20 17.59
C MET A 201 16.83 19.80 16.93
N VAL A 202 17.19 18.52 16.97
CA VAL A 202 18.38 18.00 16.28
C VAL A 202 18.31 18.27 14.78
N ASN A 203 17.17 17.96 14.15
CA ASN A 203 16.95 18.21 12.72
C ASN A 203 17.05 19.69 12.36
N ASN A 204 16.54 20.57 13.22
CA ASN A 204 16.64 22.02 13.05
C ASN A 204 18.10 22.51 13.12
N VAL A 205 18.88 22.06 14.11
CA VAL A 205 20.31 22.42 14.22
C VAL A 205 21.11 21.89 13.02
N LEU A 206 20.80 20.68 12.54
CA LEU A 206 21.43 20.14 11.32
C LEU A 206 21.16 21.01 10.10
N LEU A 207 19.93 21.49 9.92
CA LEU A 207 19.57 22.38 8.80
C LEU A 207 20.31 23.72 8.87
N GLU A 208 20.41 24.32 10.06
CA GLU A 208 21.14 25.58 10.26
C GLU A 208 22.64 25.46 9.90
N HIS A 209 23.21 24.26 10.08
CA HIS A 209 24.59 23.94 9.69
C HIS A 209 24.72 23.51 8.21
N GLY A 210 23.65 23.51 7.43
CA GLY A 210 23.65 23.08 6.03
C GLY A 210 23.75 21.56 5.84
N HIS A 211 23.46 20.78 6.87
CA HIS A 211 23.56 19.32 6.89
C HIS A 211 22.25 18.62 6.50
N GLU A 212 21.68 19.00 5.35
CA GLU A 212 20.39 18.51 4.85
C GLU A 212 20.35 16.98 4.68
N GLU A 213 21.43 16.38 4.16
CA GLU A 213 21.49 14.92 3.92
C GLU A 213 21.36 14.11 5.22
N TYR A 214 21.93 14.60 6.31
CA TYR A 214 21.84 13.99 7.64
C TYR A 214 20.45 14.18 8.25
N ARG A 215 19.86 15.37 8.08
CA ARG A 215 18.47 15.63 8.49
C ARG A 215 17.50 14.68 7.79
N ASN A 216 17.67 14.42 6.50
CA ASN A 216 16.75 13.54 5.76
C ASN A 216 16.78 12.09 6.28
N LYS A 217 17.91 11.59 6.78
CA LYS A 217 18.01 10.26 7.41
C LYS A 217 17.35 10.19 8.78
N LEU A 218 17.31 11.30 9.51
CA LEU A 218 16.78 11.38 10.86
C LEU A 218 15.33 11.88 10.90
N ALA A 219 14.82 12.39 9.78
CA ALA A 219 13.49 12.93 9.64
C ALA A 219 12.42 11.93 10.10
N ARG A 220 11.47 12.43 10.89
CA ARG A 220 10.29 11.66 11.23
C ARG A 220 9.29 11.77 10.10
N LEU A 221 8.84 10.63 9.61
CA LEU A 221 7.81 10.54 8.59
C LEU A 221 6.44 10.31 9.25
N GLY A 222 5.42 10.99 8.76
CA GLY A 222 4.06 10.92 9.28
C GLY A 222 3.16 11.94 8.64
N MET A 223 1.93 12.05 9.14
CA MET A 223 0.93 12.99 8.64
C MET A 223 0.65 14.10 9.65
N PRO A 224 0.29 15.33 9.19
CA PRO A 224 -0.28 16.36 10.04
C PRO A 224 -1.50 15.85 10.82
N VAL A 225 -1.63 16.31 12.06
CA VAL A 225 -2.77 15.95 12.93
C VAL A 225 -4.10 16.37 12.30
N PHE A 226 -4.12 17.51 11.61
CA PHE A 226 -5.30 18.01 10.91
C PHE A 226 -5.77 17.03 9.83
N ASP A 227 -4.86 16.56 8.96
CA ASP A 227 -5.18 15.61 7.89
C ASP A 227 -5.75 14.30 8.44
N ILE A 228 -5.20 13.80 9.56
CA ILE A 228 -5.73 12.61 10.24
C ILE A 228 -7.16 12.89 10.77
N GLN A 229 -7.40 14.06 11.36
CA GLN A 229 -8.74 14.45 11.81
C GLN A 229 -9.72 14.61 10.65
N GLU A 230 -9.27 15.11 9.51
CA GLU A 230 -10.06 15.21 8.29
C GLU A 230 -10.47 13.82 7.78
N MET A 231 -9.56 12.84 7.79
CA MET A 231 -9.88 11.45 7.42
C MET A 231 -10.99 10.82 8.28
N PHE A 232 -11.14 11.25 9.54
CA PHE A 232 -12.20 10.78 10.43
C PHE A 232 -13.53 11.53 10.27
N THR A 233 -13.51 12.72 9.68
CA THR A 233 -14.70 13.58 9.55
C THR A 233 -15.26 13.59 8.13
N ASN A 234 -14.41 13.49 7.10
CA ASN A 234 -14.78 13.46 5.69
C ASN A 234 -14.93 12.02 5.17
N VAL A 235 -16.04 11.38 5.54
CA VAL A 235 -16.35 9.97 5.25
C VAL A 235 -16.90 9.73 3.84
N GLU A 236 -17.27 10.77 3.09
CA GLU A 236 -17.93 10.63 1.78
C GLU A 236 -17.06 9.91 0.74
N ASN A 237 -15.74 9.99 0.89
CA ASN A 237 -14.77 9.38 -0.02
C ASN A 237 -14.30 7.98 0.40
N ILE A 238 -14.79 7.44 1.52
CA ILE A 238 -14.42 6.11 2.03
C ILE A 238 -15.29 5.05 1.35
N ARG A 239 -14.68 4.19 0.54
CA ARG A 239 -15.37 3.14 -0.24
C ARG A 239 -15.19 1.75 0.37
N ASN A 240 -14.02 1.46 0.95
CA ASN A 240 -13.68 0.16 1.52
C ASN A 240 -13.65 0.17 3.07
N GLY A 241 -14.23 1.19 3.69
CA GLY A 241 -14.33 1.29 5.15
C GLY A 241 -12.99 1.58 5.85
N VAL A 242 -12.72 0.89 6.96
CA VAL A 242 -11.52 1.13 7.81
C VAL A 242 -10.22 0.91 7.05
N GLU A 243 -10.23 0.00 6.07
CA GLU A 243 -9.07 -0.31 5.22
C GLU A 243 -8.55 0.95 4.51
N ASP A 244 -9.42 1.78 3.96
CA ASP A 244 -9.02 3.01 3.26
C ASP A 244 -8.26 3.97 4.19
N ILE A 245 -8.70 4.12 5.44
CA ILE A 245 -8.04 5.00 6.42
C ILE A 245 -6.63 4.48 6.73
N LEU A 246 -6.50 3.18 7.01
CA LEU A 246 -5.22 2.58 7.35
C LEU A 246 -4.25 2.60 6.16
N PHE A 247 -4.72 2.25 4.96
CA PHE A 247 -3.90 2.25 3.75
C PHE A 247 -3.49 3.66 3.35
N ASN A 248 -4.40 4.64 3.35
CA ASN A 248 -4.04 6.03 3.02
C ASN A 248 -3.01 6.59 4.00
N SER A 249 -3.17 6.33 5.32
CA SER A 249 -2.21 6.77 6.33
C SER A 249 -0.83 6.17 6.14
N GLY A 250 -0.78 4.86 5.87
CA GLY A 250 0.47 4.15 5.58
C GLY A 250 1.12 4.61 4.27
N LYS A 251 0.32 4.77 3.22
CA LYS A 251 0.78 5.24 1.91
C LYS A 251 1.39 6.63 1.97
N ASN A 252 0.77 7.57 2.69
CA ASN A 252 1.32 8.92 2.85
C ASN A 252 2.68 8.89 3.54
N THR A 253 2.82 8.08 4.59
CA THR A 253 4.10 7.91 5.30
C THR A 253 5.19 7.35 4.37
N LEU A 254 4.85 6.37 3.52
CA LEU A 254 5.78 5.79 2.56
C LEU A 254 6.06 6.70 1.37
N ALA A 255 5.11 7.54 0.97
CA ALA A 255 5.29 8.56 -0.06
C ALA A 255 6.32 9.61 0.39
N GLU A 256 6.23 10.06 1.64
CA GLU A 256 7.22 10.96 2.24
C GLU A 256 8.63 10.33 2.27
N TYR A 257 8.72 9.03 2.61
CA TYR A 257 9.98 8.28 2.54
C TYR A 257 10.54 8.26 1.11
N LEU A 258 9.69 7.96 0.13
CA LEU A 258 10.09 7.88 -1.27
C LEU A 258 10.65 9.23 -1.76
N LEU A 259 9.93 10.33 -1.52
CA LEU A 259 10.31 11.67 -1.98
C LEU A 259 11.56 12.21 -1.29
N THR A 260 11.76 11.89 0.00
CA THR A 260 12.84 12.47 0.81
C THR A 260 14.12 11.64 0.80
N ASN A 261 14.01 10.30 0.71
CA ASN A 261 15.13 9.39 0.97
C ASN A 261 15.50 8.49 -0.20
N THR A 262 14.55 8.16 -1.09
CA THR A 262 14.76 7.14 -2.13
C THR A 262 14.91 7.74 -3.52
N LEU A 263 14.08 8.71 -3.88
CA LEU A 263 14.15 9.34 -5.20
C LEU A 263 15.32 10.34 -5.28
N PRO A 264 15.97 10.43 -6.45
CA PRO A 264 16.83 11.57 -6.76
C PRO A 264 16.08 12.89 -6.61
N LYS A 265 16.75 13.92 -6.07
CA LYS A 265 16.14 15.22 -5.78
C LYS A 265 15.49 15.86 -7.02
N ASP A 266 16.16 15.79 -8.16
CA ASP A 266 15.64 16.29 -9.44
C ASP A 266 14.35 15.59 -9.87
N ILE A 267 14.21 14.28 -9.63
CA ILE A 267 13.00 13.52 -9.93
C ILE A 267 11.87 13.82 -8.94
N ALA A 268 12.19 13.96 -7.65
CA ALA A 268 11.22 14.39 -6.65
C ALA A 268 10.71 15.80 -6.98
N ASP A 269 11.58 16.73 -7.32
CA ASP A 269 11.23 18.10 -7.70
C ASP A 269 10.44 18.13 -9.02
N SER A 270 10.79 17.28 -10.00
CA SER A 270 10.03 17.13 -11.26
C SER A 270 8.63 16.59 -11.01
N HIS A 271 8.48 15.66 -10.06
CA HIS A 271 7.17 15.20 -9.61
C HIS A 271 6.41 16.37 -8.99
N LEU A 272 6.98 17.02 -7.96
CA LEU A 272 6.34 18.10 -7.18
C LEU A 272 5.95 19.31 -8.05
N SER A 273 6.75 19.65 -9.04
CA SER A 273 6.48 20.74 -10.00
C SER A 273 5.53 20.36 -11.14
N GLY A 274 5.24 19.07 -11.35
CA GLY A 274 4.30 18.60 -12.37
C GLY A 274 4.90 18.41 -13.77
N GLU A 275 6.23 18.34 -13.90
CA GLU A 275 6.89 17.90 -15.15
C GLU A 275 6.71 16.40 -15.38
N LEU A 276 6.66 15.62 -14.30
CA LEU A 276 6.26 14.21 -14.31
C LEU A 276 5.29 13.91 -13.17
N HIS A 277 4.66 12.75 -13.25
CA HIS A 277 3.82 12.20 -12.19
C HIS A 277 4.24 10.77 -11.91
N ILE A 278 4.34 10.45 -10.62
CA ILE A 278 4.59 9.10 -10.13
C ILE A 278 3.30 8.67 -9.45
N SER A 279 2.62 7.68 -10.02
CA SER A 279 1.41 7.13 -9.44
C SER A 279 1.75 6.28 -8.23
N ASN A 280 0.87 6.25 -7.23
CA ASN A 280 0.99 5.37 -6.07
C ASN A 280 2.36 5.45 -5.36
N LEU A 281 2.83 6.66 -5.04
CA LEU A 281 4.11 6.92 -4.36
C LEU A 281 4.38 5.95 -3.18
N GLY A 282 3.40 5.73 -2.30
CA GLY A 282 3.55 4.84 -1.14
C GLY A 282 3.73 3.35 -1.48
N LEU A 283 3.40 2.91 -2.69
CA LEU A 283 3.55 1.52 -3.15
C LEU A 283 4.72 1.33 -4.12
N TRP A 284 5.35 2.42 -4.57
CA TRP A 284 6.38 2.46 -5.62
C TRP A 284 7.48 1.40 -5.45
N SER A 285 8.11 1.34 -4.28
CA SER A 285 9.19 0.40 -4.00
C SER A 285 8.70 -0.97 -3.52
N LEU A 286 7.41 -1.13 -3.21
CA LEU A 286 6.87 -2.32 -2.54
C LEU A 286 6.36 -3.39 -3.49
N ILE A 287 5.65 -2.99 -4.55
CA ILE A 287 4.95 -3.91 -5.45
C ILE A 287 5.09 -3.47 -6.92
N PRO A 288 5.02 -4.41 -7.87
CA PRO A 288 4.91 -4.11 -9.30
C PRO A 288 3.57 -3.47 -9.68
N ASP A 289 3.47 -2.93 -10.90
CA ASP A 289 2.23 -2.30 -11.40
C ASP A 289 1.36 -3.24 -12.21
N THR A 290 1.97 -3.96 -13.15
CA THR A 290 1.26 -4.98 -13.92
C THR A 290 2.06 -6.27 -13.94
N ILE A 291 1.39 -7.39 -13.68
CA ILE A 291 2.01 -8.72 -13.68
C ILE A 291 1.32 -9.56 -14.75
N PHE A 292 2.09 -10.23 -15.60
CA PHE A 292 1.57 -11.25 -16.52
C PHE A 292 1.93 -12.62 -15.97
N LEU A 293 0.93 -13.51 -15.88
CA LEU A 293 1.06 -14.84 -15.29
C LEU A 293 0.36 -15.88 -16.16
N ASN A 294 0.88 -17.09 -16.11
CA ASN A 294 0.22 -18.27 -16.67
C ASN A 294 -0.54 -19.02 -15.56
N LEU A 295 -1.85 -19.23 -15.75
CA LEU A 295 -2.67 -19.87 -14.73
C LEU A 295 -2.23 -21.31 -14.45
N LYS A 296 -1.80 -22.05 -15.48
CA LYS A 296 -1.35 -23.43 -15.35
C LYS A 296 -0.12 -23.52 -14.45
N GLU A 297 0.88 -22.67 -14.69
CA GLU A 297 2.10 -22.60 -13.87
C GLU A 297 1.81 -22.21 -12.41
N LEU A 298 0.80 -21.36 -12.19
CA LEU A 298 0.40 -20.92 -10.85
C LEU A 298 -0.19 -22.07 -10.01
N ILE A 299 -0.93 -22.99 -10.62
CA ILE A 299 -1.73 -24.00 -9.89
C ILE A 299 -1.18 -25.42 -9.93
N ASP A 300 -0.34 -25.79 -10.90
CA ASP A 300 0.06 -27.19 -11.14
C ASP A 300 0.76 -27.82 -9.90
N ASP A 301 1.52 -27.03 -9.14
CA ASP A 301 2.21 -27.47 -7.92
C ASP A 301 1.49 -27.07 -6.61
N GLY A 302 0.34 -26.40 -6.70
CA GLY A 302 -0.27 -25.70 -5.55
C GLY A 302 0.52 -24.46 -5.13
N ILE A 303 0.19 -23.88 -3.96
CA ILE A 303 0.89 -22.72 -3.38
C ILE A 303 1.27 -23.00 -1.92
N ASP A 304 2.57 -22.93 -1.64
CA ASP A 304 3.13 -23.04 -0.28
C ASP A 304 3.85 -21.75 0.12
N LEU A 305 3.21 -20.89 0.91
CA LEU A 305 3.74 -19.57 1.28
C LEU A 305 4.96 -19.59 2.22
N LYS A 306 5.62 -20.75 2.45
CA LYS A 306 6.90 -20.89 3.17
C LYS A 306 6.94 -20.13 4.52
N GLY A 307 5.85 -20.23 5.29
CA GLY A 307 5.72 -19.60 6.60
C GLY A 307 5.26 -18.13 6.59
N LYS A 308 5.01 -17.53 5.41
CA LYS A 308 4.29 -16.27 5.27
C LYS A 308 2.79 -16.51 5.31
N CYS A 309 2.03 -15.53 5.81
CA CYS A 309 0.58 -15.61 5.97
C CYS A 309 0.11 -16.89 6.70
N PRO A 310 0.54 -17.13 7.96
CA PRO A 310 0.25 -18.38 8.68
C PRO A 310 -1.25 -18.63 8.94
N GLY A 311 -2.09 -17.60 8.82
CA GLY A 311 -3.55 -17.72 8.89
C GLY A 311 -4.21 -18.20 7.59
N VAL A 312 -3.45 -18.39 6.50
CA VAL A 312 -3.95 -18.88 5.21
C VAL A 312 -3.77 -20.39 5.13
N THR A 313 -4.84 -21.11 4.78
CA THR A 313 -4.80 -22.55 4.53
C THR A 313 -3.86 -22.88 3.38
N ARG A 314 -3.05 -23.94 3.54
CA ARG A 314 -2.17 -24.43 2.46
C ARG A 314 -3.00 -24.82 1.23
N ILE A 315 -2.57 -24.35 0.07
CA ILE A 315 -3.33 -24.49 -1.19
C ILE A 315 -2.73 -25.67 -1.98
N PRO A 316 -3.37 -26.85 -2.01
CA PRO A 316 -2.87 -27.98 -2.81
C PRO A 316 -3.12 -27.76 -4.30
N ALA A 317 -2.46 -28.57 -5.14
CA ALA A 317 -2.78 -28.61 -6.58
C ALA A 317 -4.24 -29.08 -6.80
N PRO A 318 -5.03 -28.39 -7.64
CA PRO A 318 -6.41 -28.76 -7.93
C PRO A 318 -6.48 -30.07 -8.71
N LYS A 319 -7.40 -30.97 -8.32
CA LYS A 319 -7.60 -32.28 -8.99
C LYS A 319 -8.91 -32.35 -9.77
N THR A 320 -9.91 -31.57 -9.36
CA THR A 320 -11.25 -31.53 -9.95
C THR A 320 -11.65 -30.09 -10.30
N LEU A 321 -12.68 -29.96 -11.14
CA LEU A 321 -13.30 -28.65 -11.42
C LEU A 321 -13.84 -28.00 -10.13
N HIS A 322 -14.36 -28.81 -9.21
CA HIS A 322 -14.84 -28.32 -7.91
C HIS A 322 -13.70 -27.77 -7.04
N ASP A 323 -12.52 -28.39 -7.08
CA ASP A 323 -11.33 -27.87 -6.39
C ASP A 323 -10.93 -26.51 -6.95
N LEU A 324 -10.94 -26.34 -8.29
CA LEU A 324 -10.66 -25.05 -8.92
C LEU A 324 -11.62 -23.96 -8.43
N GLY A 325 -12.92 -24.26 -8.35
CA GLY A 325 -13.94 -23.32 -7.86
C GLY A 325 -13.67 -22.80 -6.45
N LYS A 326 -13.00 -23.58 -5.60
CA LYS A 326 -12.62 -23.18 -4.24
C LYS A 326 -11.26 -22.50 -4.19
N LEU A 327 -10.27 -23.07 -4.87
CA LEU A 327 -8.87 -22.69 -4.73
C LEU A 327 -8.55 -21.40 -5.50
N LEU A 328 -9.11 -21.20 -6.69
CA LEU A 328 -8.82 -20.00 -7.49
C LEU A 328 -9.21 -18.70 -6.78
N PRO A 329 -10.41 -18.57 -6.16
CA PRO A 329 -10.73 -17.36 -5.40
C PRO A 329 -9.76 -17.08 -4.25
N MET A 330 -9.29 -18.13 -3.55
CA MET A 330 -8.29 -17.97 -2.49
C MET A 330 -6.96 -17.45 -3.06
N ILE A 331 -6.50 -18.02 -4.18
CA ILE A 331 -5.27 -17.60 -4.85
C ILE A 331 -5.39 -16.15 -5.34
N PHE A 332 -6.49 -15.81 -6.01
CA PHE A 332 -6.72 -14.48 -6.58
C PHE A 332 -6.82 -13.39 -5.52
N ASN A 333 -7.47 -13.67 -4.38
CA ASN A 333 -7.51 -12.73 -3.26
C ASN A 333 -6.14 -12.44 -2.64
N LEU A 334 -5.23 -13.42 -2.62
CA LEU A 334 -3.86 -13.19 -2.17
C LEU A 334 -3.05 -12.43 -3.23
N LEU A 335 -3.20 -12.85 -4.49
CA LEU A 335 -2.45 -12.30 -5.62
C LEU A 335 -2.79 -10.84 -5.90
N SER A 336 -4.06 -10.45 -5.74
CA SER A 336 -4.53 -9.06 -5.89
C SER A 336 -3.76 -8.04 -5.04
N LYS A 337 -3.12 -8.49 -3.95
CA LYS A 337 -2.33 -7.65 -3.04
C LYS A 337 -0.87 -7.48 -3.46
N GLU A 338 -0.44 -8.16 -4.52
CA GLU A 338 0.95 -8.17 -4.98
C GLU A 338 1.16 -7.32 -6.24
N SER A 339 0.14 -6.58 -6.71
CA SER A 339 0.21 -5.63 -7.83
C SER A 339 -0.58 -4.36 -7.52
N SER A 340 -0.12 -3.21 -8.02
CA SER A 340 -0.78 -1.91 -7.79
C SER A 340 -1.88 -1.58 -8.79
N GLN A 341 -1.85 -2.13 -10.02
CA GLN A 341 -2.83 -1.80 -11.07
C GLN A 341 -3.53 -3.06 -11.61
N GLU A 342 -2.78 -4.04 -12.11
CA GLU A 342 -3.37 -5.16 -12.83
C GLU A 342 -2.56 -6.47 -12.72
N ILE A 343 -3.26 -7.60 -12.76
CA ILE A 343 -2.69 -8.94 -12.94
C ILE A 343 -3.40 -9.60 -14.12
N VAL A 344 -2.65 -9.82 -15.20
CA VAL A 344 -3.12 -10.46 -16.42
C VAL A 344 -2.82 -11.95 -16.36
N ILE A 345 -3.86 -12.77 -16.42
CA ILE A 345 -3.80 -14.21 -16.29
C ILE A 345 -4.12 -14.86 -17.64
N ASP A 346 -3.18 -15.65 -18.14
CA ASP A 346 -3.33 -16.41 -19.37
C ASP A 346 -3.74 -17.88 -19.10
N ASP A 347 -4.11 -18.59 -20.16
CA ASP A 347 -4.44 -20.02 -20.16
C ASP A 347 -5.67 -20.44 -19.35
N LEU A 348 -6.58 -19.50 -19.02
CA LEU A 348 -7.84 -19.83 -18.33
C LEU A 348 -8.62 -20.92 -19.08
N ALA A 349 -8.81 -20.76 -20.40
CA ALA A 349 -9.54 -21.72 -21.24
C ALA A 349 -8.86 -23.10 -21.26
N VAL A 350 -7.53 -23.14 -21.34
CA VAL A 350 -6.75 -24.38 -21.35
C VAL A 350 -6.91 -25.11 -20.01
N VAL A 351 -6.82 -24.38 -18.90
CA VAL A 351 -6.97 -24.92 -17.55
C VAL A 351 -8.37 -25.47 -17.34
N VAL A 352 -9.44 -24.69 -17.51
CA VAL A 352 -10.79 -25.20 -17.24
C VAL A 352 -11.19 -26.34 -18.18
N GLY A 353 -10.75 -26.29 -19.44
CA GLY A 353 -10.98 -27.35 -20.42
C GLY A 353 -10.22 -28.65 -20.15
N LYS A 354 -9.21 -28.64 -19.27
CA LYS A 354 -8.51 -29.83 -18.76
C LYS A 354 -9.34 -30.56 -17.70
N PHE A 355 -10.07 -29.83 -16.85
CA PHE A 355 -10.80 -30.40 -15.71
C PHE A 355 -12.24 -30.82 -16.04
N SER A 356 -12.86 -30.26 -17.07
CA SER A 356 -14.20 -30.67 -17.51
C SER A 356 -14.38 -30.45 -19.01
N LYS A 357 -15.27 -31.25 -19.60
CA LYS A 357 -15.82 -31.06 -20.96
C LYS A 357 -17.31 -30.66 -20.93
N THR A 358 -17.90 -30.56 -19.75
CA THR A 358 -19.30 -30.17 -19.56
C THR A 358 -19.38 -28.65 -19.43
N TYR A 359 -19.76 -27.96 -20.50
CA TYR A 359 -19.80 -26.50 -20.55
C TYR A 359 -20.69 -25.85 -19.47
N PRO A 360 -21.90 -26.36 -19.14
CA PRO A 360 -22.70 -25.79 -18.05
C PRO A 360 -22.00 -25.82 -16.68
N ASP A 361 -21.25 -26.88 -16.38
CA ASP A 361 -20.52 -26.98 -15.11
C ASP A 361 -19.34 -26.00 -15.06
N ILE A 362 -18.66 -25.82 -16.20
CA ILE A 362 -17.58 -24.84 -16.35
C ILE A 362 -18.14 -23.43 -16.16
N GLU A 363 -19.27 -23.11 -16.80
CA GLU A 363 -19.92 -21.80 -16.69
C GLU A 363 -20.24 -21.48 -15.24
N LYS A 364 -20.94 -22.39 -14.55
CA LYS A 364 -21.30 -22.24 -13.14
C LYS A 364 -20.06 -22.03 -12.26
N THR A 365 -19.03 -22.86 -12.46
CA THR A 365 -17.78 -22.76 -11.69
C THR A 365 -17.07 -21.43 -11.92
N LEU A 366 -17.03 -20.94 -13.16
CA LEU A 366 -16.43 -19.63 -13.48
C LEU A 366 -17.23 -18.47 -12.88
N VAL A 367 -18.55 -18.52 -12.88
CA VAL A 367 -19.40 -17.53 -12.19
C VAL A 367 -19.07 -17.49 -10.69
N ASP A 368 -18.97 -18.67 -10.05
CA ASP A 368 -18.60 -18.77 -8.63
C ASP A 368 -17.19 -18.18 -8.40
N ILE A 369 -16.21 -18.51 -9.27
CA ILE A 369 -14.84 -18.00 -9.17
C ILE A 369 -14.83 -16.46 -9.28
N PHE A 370 -15.47 -15.89 -10.29
CA PHE A 370 -15.48 -14.44 -10.51
C PHE A 370 -16.19 -13.72 -9.36
N THR A 371 -17.33 -14.24 -8.93
CA THR A 371 -18.11 -13.67 -7.82
C THR A 371 -17.29 -13.66 -6.53
N MET A 372 -16.67 -14.78 -6.15
CA MET A 372 -15.90 -14.87 -4.90
C MET A 372 -14.61 -14.02 -4.95
N SER A 373 -13.96 -13.93 -6.11
CA SER A 373 -12.71 -13.15 -6.28
C SER A 373 -12.92 -11.64 -6.30
N SER A 374 -14.16 -11.19 -6.52
CA SER A 374 -14.53 -9.76 -6.50
C SER A 374 -14.45 -9.13 -5.10
N THR A 375 -14.34 -9.95 -4.05
CA THR A 375 -14.26 -9.52 -2.64
C THR A 375 -12.85 -9.12 -2.20
N SER A 376 -11.88 -9.09 -3.10
CA SER A 376 -10.49 -8.69 -2.81
C SER A 376 -10.38 -7.25 -2.29
N THR A 377 -9.55 -7.08 -1.25
CA THR A 377 -9.18 -5.79 -0.67
C THR A 377 -8.39 -4.95 -1.68
N SER A 378 -8.66 -3.65 -1.72
CA SER A 378 -7.88 -2.69 -2.50
C SER A 378 -6.80 -2.04 -1.64
N LEU A 379 -5.60 -1.84 -2.21
CA LEU A 379 -4.53 -1.07 -1.58
C LEU A 379 -4.60 0.44 -1.89
N ASP A 380 -5.50 0.83 -2.79
CA ASP A 380 -5.69 2.21 -3.23
C ASP A 380 -7.15 2.52 -3.57
N LYS A 381 -7.47 3.77 -3.90
CA LYS A 381 -8.77 4.19 -4.45
C LYS A 381 -9.15 3.36 -5.69
N SER A 382 -8.18 3.09 -6.56
CA SER A 382 -8.30 2.20 -7.71
C SER A 382 -7.95 0.77 -7.29
N PRO A 383 -8.84 -0.22 -7.46
CA PRO A 383 -8.53 -1.61 -7.14
C PRO A 383 -7.64 -2.26 -8.17
N THR A 384 -6.80 -3.19 -7.71
CA THR A 384 -6.03 -4.08 -8.59
C THR A 384 -7.00 -4.94 -9.40
N ILE A 385 -6.91 -4.82 -10.73
CA ILE A 385 -7.76 -5.56 -11.67
C ILE A 385 -7.17 -6.95 -11.89
N LEU A 386 -7.96 -8.01 -11.72
CA LEU A 386 -7.62 -9.32 -12.26
C LEU A 386 -8.19 -9.46 -13.66
N SER A 387 -7.34 -9.55 -14.68
CA SER A 387 -7.78 -9.73 -16.06
C SER A 387 -7.44 -11.11 -16.59
N PHE A 388 -8.34 -11.66 -17.41
CA PHE A 388 -8.13 -12.95 -18.08
C PHE A 388 -7.97 -12.75 -19.57
N ARG A 389 -6.85 -13.21 -20.12
CA ARG A 389 -6.64 -13.27 -21.56
C ARG A 389 -7.45 -14.42 -22.15
N VAL A 390 -8.19 -14.14 -23.21
CA VAL A 390 -9.01 -15.12 -23.93
C VAL A 390 -8.68 -15.05 -25.43
N PRO A 391 -7.80 -15.94 -25.92
CA PRO A 391 -7.50 -16.05 -27.35
C PRO A 391 -8.68 -16.62 -28.14
N LEU A 392 -9.08 -15.94 -29.22
CA LEU A 392 -10.21 -16.34 -30.08
C LEU A 392 -9.90 -17.52 -31.02
N SER A 393 -8.68 -18.06 -31.01
CA SER A 393 -8.30 -19.23 -31.81
C SER A 393 -8.65 -20.58 -31.20
N GLY A 394 -9.18 -20.60 -29.96
CA GLY A 394 -9.52 -21.83 -29.24
C GLY A 394 -10.88 -22.43 -29.61
N ASP A 395 -11.37 -23.33 -28.75
CA ASP A 395 -12.70 -23.93 -28.91
C ASP A 395 -13.80 -22.87 -28.74
N LYS A 396 -14.53 -22.59 -29.83
CA LYS A 396 -15.60 -21.59 -29.87
C LYS A 396 -16.67 -21.79 -28.79
N LYS A 397 -17.02 -23.05 -28.46
CA LYS A 397 -18.02 -23.34 -27.41
C LYS A 397 -17.47 -22.95 -26.05
N LEU A 398 -16.25 -23.36 -25.74
CA LEU A 398 -15.60 -23.06 -24.47
C LEU A 398 -15.38 -21.55 -24.28
N ILE A 399 -14.94 -20.85 -25.32
CA ILE A 399 -14.76 -19.40 -25.31
C ILE A 399 -16.09 -18.69 -25.01
N ASN A 400 -17.18 -19.10 -25.68
CA ASN A 400 -18.52 -18.58 -25.40
C ASN A 400 -18.98 -18.88 -23.98
N THR A 401 -18.64 -20.04 -23.41
CA THR A 401 -18.91 -20.37 -22.01
C THR A 401 -18.19 -19.40 -21.05
N ILE A 402 -16.93 -19.05 -21.32
CA ILE A 402 -16.17 -18.07 -20.51
C ILE A 402 -16.82 -16.68 -20.60
N PHE A 403 -17.17 -16.23 -21.80
CA PHE A 403 -17.86 -14.96 -22.00
C PHE A 403 -19.25 -14.94 -21.34
N SER A 404 -19.99 -16.05 -21.36
CA SER A 404 -21.29 -16.17 -20.70
C SER A 404 -21.18 -16.11 -19.18
N ALA A 405 -20.18 -16.80 -18.60
CA ALA A 405 -19.90 -16.71 -17.18
C ALA A 405 -19.53 -15.27 -16.75
N TYR A 406 -18.67 -14.60 -17.52
CA TYR A 406 -18.29 -13.22 -17.22
C TYR A 406 -19.46 -12.25 -17.39
N ASN A 407 -20.28 -12.37 -18.43
CA ASN A 407 -21.48 -11.57 -18.63
C ASN A 407 -22.48 -11.74 -17.47
N THR A 408 -22.65 -12.98 -16.97
CA THR A 408 -23.48 -13.27 -15.80
C THR A 408 -22.94 -12.58 -14.54
N PHE A 409 -21.63 -12.57 -14.33
CA PHE A 409 -20.98 -11.88 -13.22
C PHE A 409 -21.13 -10.34 -13.31
N VAL A 410 -20.92 -9.75 -14.48
CA VAL A 410 -20.99 -8.29 -14.70
C VAL A 410 -22.41 -7.76 -14.48
N LYS A 411 -23.45 -8.53 -14.83
CA LYS A 411 -24.86 -8.14 -14.59
C LYS A 411 -25.17 -7.84 -13.13
N VAL A 412 -24.47 -8.47 -12.19
CA VAL A 412 -24.65 -8.26 -10.74
C VAL A 412 -23.50 -7.46 -10.12
N THR A 413 -22.50 -7.03 -10.91
CA THR A 413 -21.31 -6.31 -10.44
C THR A 413 -21.03 -5.10 -11.34
N PRO A 414 -21.68 -3.94 -11.10
CA PRO A 414 -21.60 -2.78 -12.00
C PRO A 414 -20.20 -2.17 -12.16
N ALA A 415 -19.31 -2.35 -11.18
CA ALA A 415 -17.91 -1.91 -11.22
C ALA A 415 -16.98 -3.12 -10.99
N PRO A 416 -16.79 -3.98 -12.00
CA PRO A 416 -16.08 -5.24 -11.81
C PRO A 416 -14.57 -5.03 -11.64
N LYS A 417 -14.00 -5.60 -10.56
CA LYS A 417 -12.55 -5.74 -10.36
C LYS A 417 -11.91 -6.85 -11.21
N ILE A 418 -12.72 -7.47 -12.09
CA ILE A 418 -12.30 -8.52 -13.01
C ILE A 418 -12.50 -8.02 -14.43
N GLY A 419 -11.48 -8.18 -15.27
CA GLY A 419 -11.49 -7.79 -16.67
C GLY A 419 -11.28 -8.95 -17.63
N LEU A 420 -11.59 -8.73 -18.92
CA LEU A 420 -11.24 -9.63 -20.00
C LEU A 420 -10.36 -8.93 -21.03
N VAL A 421 -9.31 -9.63 -21.47
CA VAL A 421 -8.51 -9.23 -22.62
C VAL A 421 -8.82 -10.21 -23.76
N VAL A 422 -9.65 -9.77 -24.70
CA VAL A 422 -10.03 -10.54 -25.88
C VAL A 422 -8.90 -10.44 -26.90
N ASP A 423 -8.16 -11.54 -27.06
CA ASP A 423 -7.07 -11.61 -28.03
C ASP A 423 -7.58 -12.14 -29.37
N TYR A 424 -7.60 -11.26 -30.36
CA TYR A 424 -8.08 -11.53 -31.71
C TYR A 424 -6.95 -11.50 -32.75
N GLU A 425 -5.69 -11.67 -32.34
CA GLU A 425 -4.58 -11.90 -33.28
C GLU A 425 -4.88 -13.09 -34.18
N LYS A 426 -5.47 -14.14 -33.61
CA LYS A 426 -5.98 -15.31 -34.31
C LYS A 426 -7.44 -15.55 -33.92
N GLY A 427 -8.31 -15.68 -34.92
CA GLY A 427 -9.76 -15.76 -34.72
C GLY A 427 -10.49 -14.49 -35.16
N LYS A 428 -11.83 -14.49 -35.14
CA LYS A 428 -12.66 -13.36 -35.58
C LYS A 428 -13.53 -12.87 -34.44
N VAL A 429 -13.51 -11.56 -34.19
CA VAL A 429 -14.36 -10.93 -33.16
C VAL A 429 -15.85 -11.09 -33.47
N SER A 430 -16.23 -11.09 -34.76
CA SER A 430 -17.62 -11.27 -35.21
C SER A 430 -18.25 -12.59 -34.78
N ASP A 431 -17.46 -13.62 -34.47
CA ASP A 431 -17.95 -14.91 -33.97
C ASP A 431 -18.50 -14.85 -32.54
N HIS A 432 -18.16 -13.79 -31.81
CA HIS A 432 -18.41 -13.60 -30.38
C HIS A 432 -18.96 -12.20 -30.05
N SER A 433 -19.17 -11.35 -31.06
CA SER A 433 -19.46 -9.92 -30.87
C SER A 433 -20.78 -9.65 -30.15
N GLU A 434 -21.77 -10.54 -30.27
CA GLU A 434 -23.07 -10.38 -29.61
C GLU A 434 -22.98 -10.47 -28.09
N ILE A 435 -22.33 -11.52 -27.56
CA ILE A 435 -22.15 -11.68 -26.11
C ILE A 435 -21.17 -10.64 -25.54
N LEU A 436 -20.16 -10.25 -26.31
CA LEU A 436 -19.22 -9.20 -25.92
C LEU A 436 -19.89 -7.81 -25.91
N ALA A 437 -20.79 -7.53 -26.86
CA ALA A 437 -21.57 -6.30 -26.86
C ALA A 437 -22.53 -6.21 -25.67
N GLN A 438 -23.18 -7.32 -25.30
CA GLN A 438 -23.94 -7.41 -24.05
C GLN A 438 -23.04 -7.17 -22.83
N THR A 439 -21.86 -7.77 -22.79
CA THR A 439 -20.94 -7.59 -21.66
C THR A 439 -20.54 -6.12 -21.50
N VAL A 440 -20.21 -5.44 -22.60
CA VAL A 440 -19.91 -4.00 -22.62
C VAL A 440 -21.15 -3.17 -22.25
N SER A 441 -22.35 -3.58 -22.69
CA SER A 441 -23.60 -2.86 -22.40
C SER A 441 -23.91 -2.82 -20.90
N HIS A 442 -23.53 -3.88 -20.17
CA HIS A 442 -23.65 -4.00 -18.71
C HIS A 442 -22.47 -3.35 -17.93
N GLY A 443 -21.51 -2.71 -18.59
CA GLY A 443 -20.37 -2.05 -17.93
C GLY A 443 -19.16 -2.95 -17.68
N GLY A 444 -19.06 -4.11 -18.35
CA GLY A 444 -17.95 -5.03 -18.21
C GLY A 444 -16.61 -4.42 -18.66
N ASN A 445 -15.53 -4.69 -17.93
CA ASN A 445 -14.19 -4.25 -18.29
C ASN A 445 -13.58 -5.19 -19.34
N VAL A 446 -13.77 -4.86 -20.62
CA VAL A 446 -13.30 -5.66 -21.76
C VAL A 446 -12.35 -4.85 -22.61
N THR A 447 -11.19 -5.40 -22.94
CA THR A 447 -10.22 -4.83 -23.88
C THR A 447 -9.98 -5.79 -25.03
N PHE A 448 -9.88 -5.27 -26.24
CA PHE A 448 -9.58 -6.03 -27.44
C PHE A 448 -8.13 -5.76 -27.83
N SER A 449 -7.36 -6.81 -28.07
CA SER A 449 -5.96 -6.67 -28.51
C SER A 449 -5.56 -7.75 -29.50
N LYS A 450 -4.58 -7.45 -30.37
CA LYS A 450 -3.84 -8.45 -31.12
C LYS A 450 -2.58 -8.79 -30.31
N GLY A 451 -2.58 -9.96 -29.68
CA GLY A 451 -1.51 -10.42 -28.81
C GLY A 451 -1.77 -10.08 -27.34
N MET A 452 -0.79 -10.40 -26.50
CA MET A 452 -0.92 -10.26 -25.05
C MET A 452 -0.76 -8.80 -24.61
N SER A 453 -1.79 -8.30 -23.92
CA SER A 453 -1.80 -6.98 -23.30
C SER A 453 -2.63 -6.97 -22.02
N SER A 454 -2.54 -5.88 -21.27
CA SER A 454 -3.40 -5.60 -20.13
C SER A 454 -4.71 -4.90 -20.57
N THR A 455 -5.66 -4.71 -19.65
CA THR A 455 -6.90 -3.95 -19.88
C THR A 455 -6.68 -2.43 -19.98
N ASN A 456 -5.47 -1.96 -19.66
CA ASN A 456 -5.01 -0.60 -19.95
C ASN A 456 -4.09 -0.57 -21.19
N ALA A 457 -4.13 -1.60 -22.04
CA ALA A 457 -3.35 -1.74 -23.27
C ALA A 457 -1.82 -1.77 -23.09
N ILE A 458 -1.32 -2.01 -21.88
CA ILE A 458 0.10 -2.29 -21.63
C ILE A 458 0.48 -3.58 -22.36
N ARG A 459 1.51 -3.52 -23.20
CA ARG A 459 1.92 -4.65 -24.05
C ARG A 459 2.86 -5.60 -23.33
N HIS A 460 2.71 -6.88 -23.65
CA HIS A 460 3.69 -7.90 -23.31
C HIS A 460 4.37 -8.42 -24.59
N SER A 461 5.63 -8.03 -24.77
CA SER A 461 6.44 -8.38 -25.94
C SER A 461 7.03 -9.79 -25.90
N SER A 462 7.13 -10.42 -24.71
CA SER A 462 7.69 -11.77 -24.61
C SER A 462 6.70 -12.83 -25.10
N LYS A 463 7.22 -13.78 -25.89
CA LYS A 463 6.49 -14.97 -26.34
C LYS A 463 6.61 -16.15 -25.38
N THR A 464 7.35 -15.98 -24.28
CA THR A 464 7.50 -17.03 -23.26
C THR A 464 6.25 -17.09 -22.38
N SER A 465 5.94 -18.29 -21.87
CA SER A 465 4.89 -18.47 -20.84
C SER A 465 5.35 -17.99 -19.46
N GLU A 466 6.62 -17.60 -19.36
CA GLU A 466 7.23 -17.17 -18.11
C GLU A 466 6.57 -15.90 -17.59
N PRO A 467 6.41 -15.80 -16.28
CA PRO A 467 5.91 -14.59 -15.68
C PRO A 467 6.73 -13.35 -16.01
N SER A 468 6.04 -12.21 -16.07
CA SER A 468 6.71 -10.93 -16.29
C SER A 468 6.10 -9.82 -15.44
N ILE A 469 6.94 -8.84 -15.12
CA ILE A 469 6.58 -7.67 -14.34
C ILE A 469 6.78 -6.42 -15.21
N LYS A 470 5.77 -5.55 -15.20
CA LYS A 470 5.85 -4.19 -15.75
C LYS A 470 5.82 -3.18 -14.62
N LEU A 471 6.76 -2.25 -14.65
CA LEU A 471 6.85 -1.10 -13.76
C LEU A 471 6.54 0.16 -14.58
N GLY A 472 5.30 0.64 -14.53
CA GLY A 472 4.71 1.67 -15.39
C GLY A 472 4.11 2.90 -14.69
N SER A 473 4.21 3.03 -13.37
CA SER A 473 3.65 4.14 -12.58
C SER A 473 4.38 5.50 -12.75
N LEU A 474 4.92 5.83 -13.93
CA LEU A 474 5.55 7.12 -14.23
C LEU A 474 5.01 7.71 -15.54
N SER A 475 4.41 8.89 -15.45
CA SER A 475 3.81 9.64 -16.56
C SER A 475 4.53 10.97 -16.78
N ILE A 476 4.87 11.31 -18.02
CA ILE A 476 5.50 12.59 -18.40
C ILE A 476 4.44 13.58 -18.91
N ASN A 477 4.47 14.80 -18.39
CA ASN A 477 3.59 15.89 -18.82
C ASN A 477 4.18 16.59 -20.06
N LEU A 478 3.82 16.11 -21.27
CA LEU A 478 4.29 16.75 -22.50
C LEU A 478 3.82 18.21 -22.65
N PRO A 479 2.58 18.58 -22.27
CA PRO A 479 2.15 19.98 -22.25
C PRO A 479 3.06 20.89 -21.44
N ARG A 480 3.44 20.50 -20.21
CA ARG A 480 4.38 21.27 -19.37
C ARG A 480 5.71 21.51 -20.08
N LEU A 481 6.29 20.45 -20.65
CA LEU A 481 7.56 20.56 -21.38
C LEU A 481 7.43 21.46 -22.62
N ALA A 482 6.29 21.43 -23.30
CA ALA A 482 6.03 22.29 -24.46
C ALA A 482 5.84 23.76 -24.04
N LEU A 483 5.17 24.05 -22.92
CA LEU A 483 5.01 25.41 -22.38
C LEU A 483 6.38 26.03 -22.05
N GLU A 484 7.27 25.22 -21.50
CA GLU A 484 8.63 25.62 -21.15
C GLU A 484 9.54 25.77 -22.37
N SER A 485 9.10 25.27 -23.53
CA SER A 485 9.93 25.24 -24.73
C SER A 485 9.94 26.55 -25.53
N SER A 486 9.15 27.54 -25.13
CA SER A 486 8.95 28.79 -25.90
C SER A 486 8.53 28.54 -27.36
N LYS A 487 7.76 27.47 -27.61
CA LYS A 487 7.30 27.01 -28.92
C LYS A 487 8.41 26.49 -29.87
N ASP A 488 9.60 26.22 -29.36
CA ASP A 488 10.68 25.61 -30.15
C ASP A 488 10.62 24.06 -30.05
N GLU A 489 10.35 23.40 -31.18
CA GLU A 489 10.25 21.94 -31.29
C GLU A 489 11.55 21.22 -30.90
N THR A 490 12.70 21.78 -31.24
CA THR A 490 14.01 21.16 -30.97
C THR A 490 14.32 21.24 -29.48
N TYR A 491 14.06 22.39 -28.87
CA TYR A 491 14.24 22.59 -27.44
C TYR A 491 13.23 21.78 -26.62
N PHE A 492 11.97 21.66 -27.07
CA PHE A 492 10.98 20.75 -26.50
C PHE A 492 11.48 19.30 -26.47
N ARG A 493 11.93 18.76 -27.61
CA ARG A 493 12.48 17.40 -27.68
C ARG A 493 13.73 17.24 -26.82
N ALA A 494 14.60 18.25 -26.77
CA ALA A 494 15.77 18.23 -25.89
C ALA A 494 15.38 18.16 -24.41
N ARG A 495 14.37 18.92 -23.96
CA ARG A 495 13.83 18.84 -22.59
C ARG A 495 13.26 17.47 -22.28
N LEU A 496 12.49 16.88 -23.20
CA LEU A 496 11.99 15.51 -23.06
C LEU A 496 13.13 14.51 -22.82
N VAL A 497 14.19 14.59 -23.63
CA VAL A 497 15.38 13.74 -23.44
C VAL A 497 16.06 13.99 -22.10
N LEU A 498 16.18 15.24 -21.66
CA LEU A 498 16.82 15.60 -20.39
C LEU A 498 16.04 15.07 -19.17
N LEU A 499 14.71 15.09 -19.21
CA LEU A 499 13.85 14.56 -18.15
C LEU A 499 13.83 13.03 -18.12
N MET A 500 13.77 12.39 -19.30
CA MET A 500 13.66 10.93 -19.39
C MET A 500 14.87 10.20 -18.83
N LYS A 501 16.08 10.73 -19.01
CA LYS A 501 17.32 10.06 -18.56
C LYS A 501 17.34 9.79 -17.05
N PRO A 502 17.19 10.79 -16.15
CA PRO A 502 17.13 10.55 -14.72
C PRO A 502 15.85 9.79 -14.30
N ALA A 503 14.73 9.96 -15.01
CA ALA A 503 13.50 9.23 -14.72
C ALA A 503 13.67 7.72 -14.93
N ILE A 504 14.28 7.31 -16.04
CA ILE A 504 14.61 5.90 -16.32
C ILE A 504 15.59 5.36 -15.26
N ALA A 505 16.58 6.14 -14.84
CA ALA A 505 17.50 5.74 -13.78
C ALA A 505 16.78 5.50 -12.43
N ALA A 506 15.84 6.39 -12.05
CA ALA A 506 15.03 6.20 -10.85
C ALA A 506 14.14 4.96 -10.93
N MET A 507 13.57 4.67 -12.11
CA MET A 507 12.80 3.44 -12.35
C MET A 507 13.66 2.18 -12.35
N ALA A 508 14.93 2.24 -12.78
CA ALA A 508 15.87 1.13 -12.66
C ALA A 508 16.18 0.81 -11.18
N THR A 509 16.35 1.83 -10.33
CA THR A 509 16.46 1.66 -8.88
C THR A 509 15.20 1.01 -8.30
N ARG A 510 14.01 1.48 -8.72
CA ARG A 510 12.73 0.86 -8.34
C ARG A 510 12.70 -0.63 -8.67
N ASN A 511 13.15 -1.02 -9.86
CA ASN A 511 13.17 -2.43 -10.27
C ASN A 511 14.00 -3.30 -9.33
N LYS A 512 15.15 -2.78 -8.90
CA LYS A 512 16.01 -3.43 -7.91
C LYS A 512 15.31 -3.57 -6.55
N ASP A 513 14.71 -2.49 -6.06
CA ASP A 513 14.03 -2.48 -4.76
C ASP A 513 12.88 -3.49 -4.72
N VAL A 514 11.99 -3.45 -5.72
CA VAL A 514 10.86 -4.39 -5.84
C VAL A 514 11.36 -5.83 -5.92
N SER A 515 12.39 -6.09 -6.74
CA SER A 515 12.99 -7.42 -6.87
C SER A 515 13.58 -7.93 -5.54
N ASP A 516 14.23 -7.06 -4.77
CA ASP A 516 14.82 -7.42 -3.49
C ASP A 516 13.76 -7.66 -2.40
N LEU A 517 12.64 -6.94 -2.40
CA LEU A 517 11.52 -7.20 -1.49
C LEU A 517 10.78 -8.50 -1.83
N ILE A 518 10.56 -8.78 -3.12
CA ILE A 518 10.05 -10.09 -3.57
C ILE A 518 10.98 -11.20 -3.08
N ARG A 519 12.31 -11.06 -3.25
CA ARG A 519 13.30 -12.04 -2.79
C ARG A 519 13.25 -12.27 -1.27
N ARG A 520 12.96 -11.23 -0.49
CA ARG A 520 12.80 -11.30 0.98
C ARG A 520 11.44 -11.87 1.42
N GLY A 521 10.55 -12.17 0.48
CA GLY A 521 9.22 -12.73 0.74
C GLY A 521 8.22 -11.71 1.26
N VAL A 522 8.36 -10.44 0.87
CA VAL A 522 7.35 -9.40 1.13
C VAL A 522 6.11 -9.61 0.26
N ASN A 523 6.31 -10.14 -0.96
CA ASN A 523 5.27 -10.57 -1.89
C ASN A 523 5.25 -12.10 -1.91
N PRO A 524 4.48 -12.78 -1.05
CA PRO A 524 4.66 -14.20 -0.79
C PRO A 524 4.42 -15.10 -2.00
N ILE A 525 3.45 -14.81 -2.87
CA ILE A 525 3.16 -15.63 -4.06
C ILE A 525 4.26 -15.44 -5.09
N LEU A 526 4.62 -14.20 -5.40
CA LEU A 526 5.73 -13.90 -6.32
C LEU A 526 7.05 -14.49 -5.81
N ALA A 527 7.27 -14.47 -4.50
CA ALA A 527 8.45 -15.05 -3.88
C ALA A 527 8.44 -16.57 -3.93
N GLU A 528 7.33 -17.24 -3.59
CA GLU A 528 7.22 -18.71 -3.55
C GLU A 528 7.59 -19.33 -4.88
N LYS A 529 7.02 -18.79 -5.97
CA LYS A 529 7.24 -19.21 -7.34
C LYS A 529 8.62 -18.84 -7.90
N THR A 530 9.59 -18.52 -7.01
CA THR A 530 11.07 -18.33 -7.10
C THR A 530 11.82 -18.66 -8.40
N GLN A 531 11.35 -19.51 -9.31
CA GLN A 531 11.78 -19.45 -10.72
C GLN A 531 11.50 -18.09 -11.37
N PHE A 532 10.54 -17.34 -10.81
CA PHE A 532 10.27 -15.93 -11.06
C PHE A 532 11.60 -15.14 -11.19
N MET A 533 12.41 -15.00 -10.15
CA MET A 533 13.59 -14.11 -10.21
C MET A 533 14.78 -14.58 -11.05
N GLN A 534 14.88 -15.86 -11.43
CA GLN A 534 15.95 -16.35 -12.32
C GLN A 534 15.58 -16.22 -13.82
N LYS A 535 14.28 -16.18 -14.13
CA LYS A 535 13.73 -16.13 -15.50
C LYS A 535 12.95 -14.84 -15.78
N ASN A 536 12.76 -13.99 -14.78
CA ASN A 536 11.89 -12.83 -14.87
C ASN A 536 12.36 -11.84 -15.91
N ASN A 537 11.46 -11.55 -16.83
CA ASN A 537 11.56 -10.38 -17.68
C ASN A 537 10.86 -9.19 -16.99
N SER A 538 11.62 -8.43 -16.20
CA SER A 538 11.17 -7.13 -15.67
C SER A 538 11.42 -6.04 -16.71
N SER A 539 10.43 -5.20 -16.97
CA SER A 539 10.60 -4.06 -17.88
C SER A 539 9.95 -2.80 -17.34
N LEU A 540 10.48 -1.66 -17.76
CA LEU A 540 10.03 -0.33 -17.37
C LEU A 540 9.14 0.26 -18.45
N ILE A 541 8.08 0.94 -18.06
CA ILE A 541 7.15 1.61 -18.98
C ILE A 541 7.06 3.07 -18.61
N LEU A 542 7.44 3.97 -19.52
CA LEU A 542 7.21 5.40 -19.37
C LEU A 542 5.96 5.79 -20.14
N ASN A 543 5.02 6.42 -19.45
CA ASN A 543 3.77 6.88 -20.05
C ASN A 543 3.87 8.34 -20.51
N LEU A 544 3.31 8.66 -21.67
CA LEU A 544 3.27 10.03 -22.20
C LEU A 544 1.84 10.57 -22.18
N ILE A 545 1.67 11.79 -21.66
CA ILE A 545 0.38 12.46 -21.51
C ILE A 545 0.36 13.77 -22.29
N GLY A 546 -0.77 14.09 -22.93
CA GLY A 546 -1.03 15.39 -23.54
C GLY A 546 -0.28 15.66 -24.85
N LEU A 547 -0.01 14.62 -25.64
CA LEU A 547 0.75 14.72 -26.88
C LEU A 547 0.10 15.67 -27.90
N LYS A 548 -1.24 15.59 -28.05
CA LYS A 548 -1.98 16.44 -28.99
C LYS A 548 -1.94 17.91 -28.58
N GLU A 549 -2.13 18.19 -27.29
CA GLU A 549 -2.08 19.53 -26.73
C GLU A 549 -0.68 20.14 -26.87
N ALA A 550 0.36 19.36 -26.54
CA ALA A 550 1.74 19.79 -26.69
C ALA A 550 2.07 20.19 -28.14
N VAL A 551 1.77 19.34 -29.11
CA VAL A 551 2.15 19.57 -30.52
C VAL A 551 1.24 20.59 -31.21
N TYR A 552 -0.07 20.44 -31.10
CA TYR A 552 -1.00 21.22 -31.92
C TYR A 552 -1.42 22.55 -31.29
N LYS A 553 -1.51 22.62 -29.96
CA LYS A 553 -2.02 23.83 -29.28
C LYS A 553 -0.88 24.70 -28.75
N ILE A 554 0.12 24.08 -28.13
CA ILE A 554 1.19 24.81 -27.42
C ILE A 554 2.34 25.18 -28.35
N LEU A 555 2.94 24.20 -29.05
CA LEU A 555 3.94 24.45 -30.09
C LEU A 555 3.34 25.19 -31.30
N GLY A 556 2.04 24.98 -31.56
CA GLY A 556 1.28 25.70 -32.59
C GLY A 556 1.35 25.09 -33.99
N HIS A 557 1.68 23.79 -34.10
CA HIS A 557 1.58 23.07 -35.36
C HIS A 557 0.11 22.77 -35.71
N LYS A 558 -0.21 22.65 -37.00
CA LYS A 558 -1.56 22.28 -37.44
C LYS A 558 -1.74 20.77 -37.38
N ASP A 559 -2.97 20.30 -37.17
CA ASP A 559 -3.33 18.88 -37.32
C ASP A 559 -3.47 18.51 -38.81
N ASP A 560 -2.35 18.64 -39.51
CA ASP A 560 -2.17 18.27 -40.91
C ASP A 560 -0.99 17.31 -41.04
N LYS A 561 -0.58 17.03 -42.29
CA LYS A 561 0.51 16.08 -42.55
C LYS A 561 1.82 16.51 -41.87
N GLU A 562 2.15 17.80 -41.87
CA GLU A 562 3.41 18.30 -41.29
C GLU A 562 3.38 18.23 -39.76
N GLY A 563 2.28 18.64 -39.12
CA GLY A 563 2.15 18.52 -37.68
C GLY A 563 2.15 17.07 -37.19
N LYS A 564 1.55 16.14 -37.95
CA LYS A 564 1.62 14.70 -37.67
C LYS A 564 3.04 14.16 -37.79
N GLU A 565 3.85 14.66 -38.71
CA GLU A 565 5.27 14.31 -38.80
C GLU A 565 6.03 14.76 -37.55
N ILE A 566 5.75 15.96 -37.03
CA ILE A 566 6.31 16.44 -35.76
C ILE A 566 5.87 15.55 -34.59
N LEU A 567 4.59 15.22 -34.48
CA LEU A 567 4.07 14.34 -33.44
C LEU A 567 4.79 12.98 -33.43
N ASN A 568 4.95 12.36 -34.61
CA ASN A 568 5.67 11.09 -34.71
C ASN A 568 7.15 11.24 -34.33
N LYS A 569 7.81 12.33 -34.73
CA LYS A 569 9.21 12.60 -34.38
C LYS A 569 9.43 12.73 -32.87
N VAL A 570 8.45 13.28 -32.15
CA VAL A 570 8.47 13.34 -30.67
C VAL A 570 8.41 11.93 -30.08
N LEU A 571 7.50 11.09 -30.58
CA LEU A 571 7.37 9.69 -30.14
C LEU A 571 8.63 8.86 -30.45
N GLU A 572 9.15 8.98 -31.67
CA GLU A 572 10.40 8.31 -32.09
C GLU A 572 11.56 8.75 -31.19
N THR A 573 11.68 10.04 -30.88
CA THR A 573 12.70 10.56 -29.96
C THR A 573 12.57 9.92 -28.57
N ALA A 574 11.35 9.78 -28.04
CA ALA A 574 11.12 9.15 -26.74
C ALA A 574 11.52 7.67 -26.76
N VAL A 575 11.08 6.92 -27.76
CA VAL A 575 11.36 5.48 -27.93
C VAL A 575 12.86 5.23 -28.10
N ASP A 576 13.55 6.01 -28.93
CA ASP A 576 14.99 5.89 -29.14
C ASP A 576 15.78 6.11 -27.84
N ILE A 577 15.40 7.11 -27.04
CA ILE A 577 16.04 7.40 -25.75
C ILE A 577 15.75 6.31 -24.72
N ALA A 578 14.51 5.81 -24.66
CA ALA A 578 14.14 4.70 -23.80
C ALA A 578 14.97 3.46 -24.12
N HIS A 579 15.03 3.03 -25.38
CA HIS A 579 15.82 1.88 -25.79
C HIS A 579 17.32 2.08 -25.52
N LYS A 580 17.87 3.25 -25.88
CA LYS A 580 19.28 3.54 -25.64
C LYS A 580 19.62 3.45 -24.15
N LYS A 581 18.83 4.09 -23.29
CA LYS A 581 19.07 4.05 -21.83
C LYS A 581 18.80 2.69 -21.23
N GLY A 582 17.79 1.98 -21.71
CA GLY A 582 17.51 0.60 -21.32
C GLY A 582 18.68 -0.33 -21.63
N GLN A 583 19.23 -0.25 -22.83
CA GLN A 583 20.42 -1.02 -23.23
C GLN A 583 21.64 -0.69 -22.35
N GLU A 584 21.89 0.59 -22.06
CA GLU A 584 22.98 1.02 -21.17
C GLU A 584 22.84 0.44 -19.75
N MET A 585 21.60 0.24 -19.27
CA MET A 585 21.31 -0.29 -17.94
C MET A 585 21.06 -1.80 -17.90
N GLY A 586 20.96 -2.46 -19.06
CA GLY A 586 20.59 -3.87 -19.17
C GLY A 586 19.15 -4.18 -18.76
N ILE A 587 18.24 -3.21 -18.92
CA ILE A 587 16.81 -3.35 -18.57
C ILE A 587 15.97 -2.94 -19.78
N ASP A 588 14.89 -3.67 -20.07
CA ASP A 588 13.96 -3.30 -21.13
C ASP A 588 13.13 -2.07 -20.72
N VAL A 589 13.08 -1.06 -21.59
CA VAL A 589 12.39 0.20 -21.34
C VAL A 589 11.57 0.54 -22.58
N SER A 590 10.27 0.74 -22.37
CA SER A 590 9.31 0.99 -23.43
C SER A 590 8.48 2.22 -23.16
N ILE A 591 7.89 2.78 -24.22
CA ILE A 591 7.02 3.95 -24.15
C ILE A 591 5.58 3.55 -24.37
N ALA A 592 4.69 4.09 -23.54
CA ALA A 592 3.26 3.90 -23.64
C ALA A 592 2.49 5.23 -23.69
N MET A 593 1.26 5.14 -24.20
CA MET A 593 0.23 6.18 -24.06
C MET A 593 -1.05 5.53 -23.60
N VAL A 594 -1.26 5.52 -22.29
CA VAL A 594 -2.36 4.81 -21.60
C VAL A 594 -2.96 5.70 -20.50
N ASP A 595 -4.09 5.27 -19.94
CA ASP A 595 -4.70 6.00 -18.83
C ASP A 595 -3.84 5.89 -17.56
N SER A 596 -3.77 6.96 -16.79
CA SER A 596 -3.01 7.07 -15.55
C SER A 596 -3.79 7.88 -14.52
N ASP A 597 -3.65 7.49 -13.26
CA ASP A 597 -4.43 8.07 -12.16
C ASP A 597 -3.91 9.46 -11.74
N GLU A 598 -4.79 10.24 -11.10
CA GLU A 598 -4.48 11.53 -10.44
C GLU A 598 -3.85 12.63 -11.33
N LEU A 599 -4.08 12.56 -12.65
CA LEU A 599 -3.54 13.54 -13.61
C LEU A 599 -4.28 14.89 -13.65
N THR A 600 -5.38 15.07 -12.91
CA THR A 600 -5.97 16.40 -12.64
C THR A 600 -4.90 17.36 -12.10
N ARG A 601 -3.93 16.82 -11.36
CA ARG A 601 -2.78 17.53 -10.83
C ARG A 601 -1.95 18.25 -11.89
N PHE A 602 -1.76 17.67 -13.09
CA PHE A 602 -1.00 18.34 -14.15
C PHE A 602 -1.67 19.65 -14.57
N VAL A 603 -2.99 19.61 -14.82
CA VAL A 603 -3.77 20.80 -15.19
C VAL A 603 -3.75 21.85 -14.08
N ILE A 604 -3.86 21.43 -12.82
CA ILE A 604 -3.81 22.35 -11.66
C ILE A 604 -2.45 23.06 -11.58
N LEU A 605 -1.35 22.31 -11.57
CA LEU A 605 0.01 22.87 -11.47
C LEU A 605 0.43 23.68 -12.69
N ASP A 606 -0.08 23.33 -13.87
CA ASP A 606 0.09 24.13 -15.08
C ASP A 606 -0.71 25.43 -15.00
N SER A 607 -1.95 25.39 -14.51
CA SER A 607 -2.80 26.57 -14.34
C SER A 607 -2.25 27.54 -13.30
N GLU A 608 -1.65 27.04 -12.22
CA GLU A 608 -1.00 27.86 -11.19
C GLU A 608 0.24 28.58 -11.73
N LYS A 609 1.05 27.91 -12.57
CA LYS A 609 2.30 28.46 -13.11
C LYS A 609 2.09 29.38 -14.32
N TYR A 610 1.19 29.01 -15.24
CA TYR A 610 1.01 29.67 -16.53
C TYR A 610 -0.31 30.44 -16.68
N GLY A 611 -1.18 30.38 -15.67
CA GLY A 611 -2.48 31.05 -15.66
C GLY A 611 -3.60 30.14 -16.14
N LYS A 612 -4.69 30.10 -15.37
CA LYS A 612 -5.84 29.22 -15.59
C LYS A 612 -6.45 29.36 -17.00
N ASN A 613 -6.68 30.58 -17.46
CA ASN A 613 -7.32 30.81 -18.77
C ASN A 613 -6.48 30.24 -19.91
N SER A 614 -5.15 30.42 -19.86
CA SER A 614 -4.24 29.92 -20.88
C SER A 614 -4.21 28.40 -20.98
N ILE A 615 -4.36 27.70 -19.85
CA ILE A 615 -4.45 26.23 -19.85
C ILE A 615 -5.83 25.76 -20.32
N MET A 616 -6.92 26.43 -19.92
CA MET A 616 -8.26 26.09 -20.39
C MET A 616 -8.40 26.22 -21.91
N ASP A 617 -7.73 27.19 -22.54
CA ASP A 617 -7.72 27.37 -24.00
C ASP A 617 -7.00 26.23 -24.74
N VAL A 618 -6.10 25.52 -24.07
CA VAL A 618 -5.33 24.41 -24.63
C VAL A 618 -6.10 23.08 -24.54
N LEU A 619 -6.97 22.93 -23.53
CA LEU A 619 -7.69 21.70 -23.28
C LEU A 619 -8.90 21.52 -24.22
N GLU A 620 -9.15 20.27 -24.61
CA GLU A 620 -10.38 19.87 -25.31
C GLU A 620 -11.45 19.31 -24.34
N GLY A 621 -11.13 19.22 -23.05
CA GLY A 621 -11.99 18.78 -21.94
C GLY A 621 -11.44 19.24 -20.59
N ASP A 622 -11.64 18.47 -19.52
CA ASP A 622 -11.16 18.83 -18.18
C ASP A 622 -9.71 18.39 -17.90
N LEU A 623 -9.17 17.50 -18.74
CA LEU A 623 -7.87 16.86 -18.57
C LEU A 623 -7.10 16.87 -19.88
N TYR A 624 -5.76 16.83 -19.79
CA TYR A 624 -4.94 16.54 -20.96
C TYR A 624 -5.25 15.16 -21.54
N SER A 625 -5.15 15.03 -22.85
CA SER A 625 -5.40 13.78 -23.55
C SER A 625 -4.54 12.63 -23.03
N GLN A 626 -5.18 11.49 -22.78
CA GLN A 626 -4.56 10.22 -22.38
C GLN A 626 -4.91 9.15 -23.41
N GLY A 627 -3.89 8.52 -23.99
CA GLY A 627 -4.09 7.59 -25.11
C GLY A 627 -4.72 8.28 -26.33
N LEU A 628 -5.56 7.55 -27.04
CA LEU A 628 -6.31 8.02 -28.20
C LEU A 628 -7.79 7.66 -28.06
N GLU A 629 -8.65 8.32 -28.82
CA GLU A 629 -10.09 8.08 -28.80
C GLU A 629 -10.64 7.98 -30.22
N LEU A 630 -11.62 7.09 -30.43
CA LEU A 630 -12.39 6.97 -31.66
C LEU A 630 -13.88 7.16 -31.39
N ASN A 631 -14.53 8.00 -32.21
CA ASN A 631 -15.97 8.16 -32.16
C ASN A 631 -16.67 6.96 -32.81
N TYR A 632 -17.45 6.22 -32.02
CA TYR A 632 -18.15 5.01 -32.49
C TYR A 632 -19.19 5.30 -33.57
N VAL A 633 -19.77 6.51 -33.61
CA VAL A 633 -20.77 6.94 -34.60
C VAL A 633 -20.15 7.11 -35.99
N GLU A 634 -18.89 7.58 -36.03
CA GLU A 634 -18.17 7.84 -37.28
C GLU A 634 -17.45 6.60 -37.83
N LEU A 635 -17.25 5.59 -36.97
CA LEU A 635 -16.47 4.39 -37.27
C LEU A 635 -16.96 3.64 -38.51
N GLY A 636 -18.27 3.68 -38.80
CA GLY A 636 -18.86 3.07 -40.00
C GLY A 636 -18.35 3.67 -41.32
N LYS A 637 -17.95 4.94 -41.31
CA LYS A 637 -17.40 5.67 -42.48
C LYS A 637 -15.90 5.47 -42.66
N LEU A 638 -15.21 4.96 -41.62
CA LEU A 638 -13.77 4.81 -41.62
C LEU A 638 -13.32 3.53 -42.35
N THR A 639 -12.16 3.63 -42.98
CA THR A 639 -11.46 2.53 -43.65
C THR A 639 -10.01 2.48 -43.16
N ALA A 640 -9.28 1.41 -43.48
CA ALA A 640 -7.86 1.31 -43.15
C ALA A 640 -7.01 2.43 -43.79
N LYS A 641 -7.53 3.11 -44.83
CA LYS A 641 -6.88 4.24 -45.51
C LYS A 641 -7.32 5.61 -44.97
N SER A 642 -8.30 5.67 -44.07
CA SER A 642 -8.70 6.93 -43.45
C SER A 642 -7.54 7.50 -42.65
N ASP A 643 -7.27 8.79 -42.77
CA ASP A 643 -6.08 9.44 -42.20
C ASP A 643 -5.92 9.16 -40.70
N ILE A 644 -7.01 9.25 -39.93
CA ILE A 644 -7.02 8.96 -38.48
C ILE A 644 -6.61 7.50 -38.17
N ILE A 645 -7.08 6.54 -38.97
CA ILE A 645 -6.76 5.11 -38.77
C ILE A 645 -5.31 4.82 -39.17
N SER A 646 -4.84 5.42 -40.26
CA SER A 646 -3.44 5.31 -40.68
C SER A 646 -2.50 5.88 -39.61
N GLU A 647 -2.84 7.04 -39.05
CA GLU A 647 -2.10 7.69 -37.97
C GLU A 647 -2.09 6.85 -36.70
N TYR A 648 -3.25 6.37 -36.24
CA TYR A 648 -3.34 5.57 -35.00
C TYR A 648 -2.55 4.26 -35.14
N ASN A 649 -2.60 3.62 -36.31
CA ASN A 649 -1.78 2.44 -36.59
C ASN A 649 -0.28 2.77 -36.66
N LYS A 650 0.12 3.96 -37.11
CA LYS A 650 1.52 4.41 -37.10
C LYS A 650 2.01 4.64 -35.68
N ILE A 651 1.23 5.35 -34.85
CA ILE A 651 1.52 5.56 -33.42
C ILE A 651 1.60 4.19 -32.70
N SER A 652 0.65 3.30 -32.95
CA SER A 652 0.62 1.96 -32.34
C SER A 652 1.81 1.07 -32.72
N LYS A 653 2.43 1.31 -33.88
CA LYS A 653 3.67 0.63 -34.29
C LYS A 653 4.92 1.26 -33.69
N THR A 654 4.88 2.57 -33.44
CA THR A 654 5.99 3.33 -32.85
C THR A 654 6.10 3.04 -31.36
N LEU A 655 4.96 3.02 -30.65
CA LEU A 655 4.90 2.73 -29.22
C LEU A 655 5.00 1.23 -28.95
N ASP A 656 6.08 0.84 -28.29
CA ASP A 656 6.41 -0.55 -27.95
C ASP A 656 5.84 -0.98 -26.59
N GLY A 657 5.54 -0.03 -25.69
CA GLY A 657 5.03 -0.28 -24.33
C GLY A 657 3.50 -0.37 -24.23
N GLY A 658 2.77 0.23 -25.18
CA GLY A 658 1.30 0.16 -25.22
C GLY A 658 0.64 1.43 -25.75
N LEU A 659 -0.54 1.28 -26.34
CA LEU A 659 -1.37 2.39 -26.80
C LEU A 659 -2.82 2.07 -26.51
N LEU A 660 -3.43 2.84 -25.61
CA LEU A 660 -4.86 2.74 -25.33
C LEU A 660 -5.65 3.53 -26.36
N VAL A 661 -6.47 2.85 -27.15
CA VAL A 661 -7.49 3.49 -28.01
C VAL A 661 -8.86 3.27 -27.39
N LYS A 662 -9.45 4.34 -26.87
CA LYS A 662 -10.78 4.33 -26.24
C LYS A 662 -11.86 4.42 -27.31
N LEU A 663 -12.92 3.64 -27.11
CA LEU A 663 -14.13 3.65 -27.93
C LEU A 663 -15.32 3.92 -27.00
N PRO A 664 -15.54 5.18 -26.59
CA PRO A 664 -16.61 5.53 -25.67
C PRO A 664 -17.97 5.41 -26.37
N PHE A 665 -18.96 4.96 -25.60
CA PHE A 665 -20.35 4.85 -26.01
C PHE A 665 -21.22 5.73 -25.13
N ASP A 666 -22.24 6.33 -25.75
CA ASP A 666 -23.29 7.01 -25.01
C ASP A 666 -23.97 6.03 -24.03
N PRO A 667 -24.42 6.50 -22.85
CA PRO A 667 -25.14 5.64 -21.90
C PRO A 667 -26.38 4.98 -22.52
N LYS A 668 -26.98 5.62 -23.54
CA LYS A 668 -28.16 5.14 -24.28
C LYS A 668 -27.83 4.26 -25.48
N ALA A 669 -26.55 4.01 -25.79
CA ALA A 669 -26.14 3.19 -26.93
C ALA A 669 -26.71 1.76 -26.79
N LYS A 670 -27.31 1.28 -27.88
CA LYS A 670 -27.91 -0.06 -27.94
C LYS A 670 -26.84 -1.11 -28.17
N GLU A 671 -27.14 -2.35 -27.78
CA GLU A 671 -26.24 -3.49 -27.96
C GLU A 671 -25.85 -3.71 -29.42
N ASP A 672 -26.79 -3.53 -30.35
CA ASP A 672 -26.51 -3.63 -31.79
C ASP A 672 -25.50 -2.60 -32.30
N ASP A 673 -25.52 -1.38 -31.75
CA ASP A 673 -24.59 -0.32 -32.12
C ASP A 673 -23.18 -0.64 -31.58
N ILE A 674 -23.11 -1.11 -30.34
CA ILE A 674 -21.88 -1.60 -29.70
C ILE A 674 -21.29 -2.76 -30.51
N LYS A 675 -22.10 -3.75 -30.86
CA LYS A 675 -21.70 -4.92 -31.67
C LYS A 675 -21.05 -4.50 -32.97
N LYS A 676 -21.73 -3.67 -33.77
CA LYS A 676 -21.22 -3.17 -35.05
C LYS A 676 -19.92 -2.38 -34.88
N ALA A 677 -19.84 -1.55 -33.83
CA ALA A 677 -18.66 -0.74 -33.57
C ALA A 677 -17.44 -1.60 -33.19
N ILE A 678 -17.60 -2.60 -32.31
CA ILE A 678 -16.51 -3.50 -31.92
C ILE A 678 -16.03 -4.33 -33.12
N GLU A 679 -16.93 -4.88 -33.93
CA GLU A 679 -16.57 -5.60 -35.16
C GLU A 679 -15.77 -4.70 -36.12
N LYS A 680 -16.27 -3.49 -36.35
CA LYS A 680 -15.61 -2.53 -37.22
C LYS A 680 -14.24 -2.10 -36.68
N ALA A 681 -14.12 -1.78 -35.40
CA ALA A 681 -12.86 -1.40 -34.76
C ALA A 681 -11.80 -2.50 -34.88
N SER A 682 -12.19 -3.77 -34.62
CA SER A 682 -11.29 -4.92 -34.74
C SER A 682 -10.72 -5.14 -36.15
N SER A 683 -11.42 -4.63 -37.18
CA SER A 683 -10.94 -4.67 -38.56
C SER A 683 -9.96 -3.54 -38.92
N LEU A 684 -9.94 -2.45 -38.14
CA LEU A 684 -9.22 -1.22 -38.46
C LEU A 684 -7.95 -1.01 -37.65
N ILE A 685 -7.96 -1.39 -36.37
CA ILE A 685 -6.87 -1.14 -35.41
C ILE A 685 -6.50 -2.43 -34.67
N SER A 686 -5.35 -2.44 -34.00
CA SER A 686 -4.81 -3.62 -33.31
C SER A 686 -5.20 -3.73 -31.84
N SER A 687 -5.57 -2.64 -31.18
CA SER A 687 -6.01 -2.67 -29.79
C SER A 687 -6.99 -1.53 -29.53
N PHE A 688 -8.04 -1.81 -28.76
CA PHE A 688 -9.03 -0.81 -28.33
C PHE A 688 -9.81 -1.27 -27.11
N LYS A 689 -10.36 -0.30 -26.38
CA LYS A 689 -11.20 -0.53 -25.20
C LYS A 689 -12.56 0.14 -25.41
N PRO A 690 -13.65 -0.62 -25.61
CA PRO A 690 -14.99 -0.06 -25.54
C PRO A 690 -15.29 0.39 -24.10
N ILE A 691 -15.81 1.61 -23.95
CA ILE A 691 -16.15 2.18 -22.65
C ILE A 691 -17.61 2.61 -22.67
N LYS A 692 -18.43 2.06 -21.79
CA LYS A 692 -19.79 2.51 -21.57
C LYS A 692 -19.97 2.75 -20.08
N HIS A 693 -20.23 4.00 -19.71
CA HIS A 693 -20.55 4.32 -18.34
C HIS A 693 -22.01 3.91 -18.06
N THR A 694 -22.17 2.80 -17.34
CA THR A 694 -23.46 2.41 -16.75
C THR A 694 -23.70 3.26 -15.51
N LYS A 695 -24.90 3.85 -15.40
CA LYS A 695 -25.32 4.60 -14.21
C LYS A 695 -25.58 3.69 -13.03
#